data_AF-A0A3C1BZU3-F1
#
_entry.id   AF-A0A3C1BZU3-F1
#
_cell.length_a   1.000
_cell.length_b   1.000
_cell.length_c   1.000
_cell.angle_alpha   90.00
_cell.angle_beta   90.00
_cell.angle_gamma   90.00
#
_symmetry.space_group_name_H-M   'P 1'
#
loop_
_entity.id
_entity.type
_entity.pdbx_description
1 polymer ?
#
loop_
_entity_poly.entity_id
_entity_poly.type
_entity_poly.pdbx_seq_one_letter_code
_entity_poly.pdbx_strand_id
1 'polypeptide(L)'
;MTRNQLIAFCYLFIIGIGLAMAFTAGPEALGALWTATAILGLLTIAGFVAAHHFRKPADDELAAYGVATPATRMQVGLWALLLLTATVFGYTRYVAMIQSPDQLIGTLAVSQEGSTWTAGDPISQTSFLKIKTLAPVTEEIRLRLVGRLEALQPVADAEGKPTLGADGRWAFTQFNLAQQSEEIVIPAGERSEILIEQPFTHLDKVELLNQPSANSKIGVFQPENNVSLFARSGRNVVPVGVLGRITADPWVYSFKTVLSITPAYIQYQPGGPYLPVDRQNIRLTVDPVTPDYARFARSDAYGYDVAMTGELQGASHAANQGSFDQANYLRNNNIGGQMRLRIPLSGPSPIHIIQPQGAEEPRQGNGLVEFSLYLRDEMVRVIKQTTPQPNSAFHGALTLGLRYGMQNTVSVASDDYDSAVVPPLVNLGKDTDALIADEFRASGINHVLAVSGLHVTIITIMFIGIFVMMKVSKKVYVPFIIFALVVFAIITGARPSTLRACIMNSLFLLTWGYMGEGVRASALLGVPVAAFMILLQNPAMAVDPSFTLSFGAILSLAILTQPFFDIFKKFKGNDFIAFILLICVLTYAYAAHWLLTVTLRFWLGYALLAAVLFGISRLLTRLGFTPIRDYGFANLNPGVAGFIAAQFGMQIGMMIPLSAYYFFRWPVAGAYANLIAIPLVGVVLQLSMLAGLLGLIPGIGIYIALLLSAANWVFSTLFLLIGHYFSRWFLYPFVSRPTLRELFVYYAAVAIFAWWRPLWFRVVRPNWRSASVSLRIAACATVALVLAGIAVSGVNEKKAMRSEGTLDVSVIAVGYGSAILVDTPDNKAILIDTAFVQTDRGRRNDAERTVLPQVFAKKIKTLEALVLTSREPEHSAGLFTVLQHIDIENLFIPASAADLLAQEPVASLLAERSPARLKHRISGTAFEPKTLVAGDVLYRSEYAGKPFLVEALGPAAGDAAAPLSIRISYGDFAMLIPSDLTLEQQKTFLASVPPEKLKAQVVVAPHHGTAGLETLTIGIPDDLDQRLADSTGALLKATGAEAVVFEFGNPRPVVGLKYKEAVKIHGSTRRAAEDALPDALNAATDTDGAVVLTSDGSTYQVLTQLGSTGSNVDEPSLLEIGW
;
A
#
# COMPACT_ATOMS: atom_id res chain seq x y z
N MET A 1 12.00 -12.19 -36.57
CA MET A 1 10.66 -12.71 -36.21
C MET A 1 10.55 -13.11 -34.74
N THR A 2 11.57 -13.74 -34.14
CA THR A 2 11.60 -14.28 -32.76
C THR A 2 11.33 -13.29 -31.61
N ARG A 3 11.78 -12.04 -31.71
CA ARG A 3 11.65 -11.05 -30.61
C ARG A 3 10.22 -10.69 -30.26
N ASN A 4 9.42 -10.27 -31.24
CA ASN A 4 8.06 -9.80 -30.99
C ASN A 4 7.16 -10.94 -30.47
N GLN A 5 7.51 -12.17 -30.81
CA GLN A 5 6.81 -13.39 -30.43
C GLN A 5 7.05 -13.73 -28.95
N LEU A 6 8.30 -13.66 -28.49
CA LEU A 6 8.63 -13.80 -27.07
C LEU A 6 7.94 -12.73 -26.22
N ILE A 7 7.95 -11.48 -26.69
CA ILE A 7 7.27 -10.37 -26.02
C ILE A 7 5.77 -10.65 -25.87
N ALA A 8 5.11 -11.12 -26.94
CA ALA A 8 3.69 -11.48 -26.91
C ALA A 8 3.39 -12.63 -25.93
N PHE A 9 4.24 -13.66 -25.90
CA PHE A 9 4.12 -14.77 -24.93
C PHE A 9 4.17 -14.27 -23.49
N CYS A 10 5.19 -13.47 -23.14
CA CYS A 10 5.32 -12.91 -21.79
C CYS A 10 4.12 -12.05 -21.39
N TYR A 11 3.61 -11.19 -22.28
CA TYR A 11 2.43 -10.39 -21.98
C TYR A 11 1.17 -11.23 -21.80
N LEU A 12 0.98 -12.29 -22.58
CA LEU A 12 -0.18 -13.17 -22.40
C LEU A 12 -0.12 -14.02 -21.15
N PHE A 13 1.09 -14.42 -20.71
CA PHE A 13 1.26 -15.00 -19.39
C PHE A 13 0.79 -14.04 -18.29
N ILE A 14 1.15 -12.76 -18.38
CA ILE A 14 0.69 -11.72 -17.45
C ILE A 14 -0.83 -11.51 -17.54
N ILE A 15 -1.41 -11.55 -18.74
CA ILE A 15 -2.87 -11.48 -18.92
C ILE A 15 -3.54 -12.71 -18.31
N GLY A 16 -2.96 -13.90 -18.44
CA GLY A 16 -3.41 -15.11 -17.79
C GLY A 16 -3.50 -14.98 -16.28
N ILE A 17 -2.45 -14.40 -15.66
CA ILE A 17 -2.47 -14.03 -14.24
C ILE A 17 -3.64 -13.09 -13.96
N GLY A 18 -3.76 -11.99 -14.71
CA GLY A 18 -4.84 -11.00 -14.53
C GLY A 18 -6.24 -11.59 -14.68
N LEU A 19 -6.43 -12.57 -15.57
CA LEU A 19 -7.69 -13.31 -15.69
C LEU A 19 -7.96 -14.21 -14.49
N ALA A 20 -6.94 -14.87 -13.94
CA ALA A 20 -7.08 -15.64 -12.71
C ALA A 20 -7.38 -14.75 -11.51
N MET A 21 -6.85 -13.53 -11.49
CA MET A 21 -7.26 -12.52 -10.53
C MET A 21 -8.73 -12.19 -10.72
N ALA A 22 -9.16 -11.88 -11.94
CA ALA A 22 -10.53 -11.44 -12.24
C ALA A 22 -11.60 -12.53 -12.00
N PHE A 23 -11.24 -13.78 -12.26
CA PHE A 23 -12.13 -14.94 -12.21
C PHE A 23 -11.37 -16.09 -11.53
N THR A 24 -11.35 -16.08 -10.20
CA THR A 24 -10.65 -17.09 -9.41
C THR A 24 -11.36 -18.44 -9.47
N ALA A 25 -10.67 -19.48 -9.95
CA ALA A 25 -11.14 -20.87 -9.82
C ALA A 25 -10.88 -21.40 -8.41
N GLY A 26 -11.67 -22.37 -7.96
CA GLY A 26 -11.42 -23.08 -6.71
C GLY A 26 -10.28 -24.10 -6.83
N PRO A 27 -9.76 -24.62 -5.69
CA PRO A 27 -8.60 -25.53 -5.66
C PRO A 27 -8.81 -26.80 -6.50
N GLU A 28 -10.06 -27.25 -6.63
CA GLU A 28 -10.45 -28.40 -7.43
C GLU A 28 -10.11 -28.26 -8.93
N ALA A 29 -10.02 -27.03 -9.44
CA ALA A 29 -9.67 -26.78 -10.83
C ALA A 29 -8.17 -26.95 -11.13
N LEU A 30 -7.31 -26.98 -10.10
CA LEU A 30 -5.85 -26.91 -10.27
C LEU A 30 -5.28 -28.09 -11.08
N GLY A 31 -5.78 -29.30 -10.82
CA GLY A 31 -5.35 -30.50 -11.55
C GLY A 31 -5.68 -30.43 -13.04
N ALA A 32 -6.90 -29.99 -13.38
CA ALA A 32 -7.32 -29.79 -14.76
C ALA A 32 -6.52 -28.67 -15.45
N LEU A 33 -6.24 -27.57 -14.73
CA LEU A 33 -5.46 -26.44 -15.23
C LEU A 33 -4.01 -26.81 -15.54
N TRP A 34 -3.34 -27.56 -14.66
CA TRP A 34 -1.98 -28.07 -14.92
C TRP A 34 -1.96 -29.05 -16.09
N THR A 35 -2.96 -29.93 -16.19
CA THR A 35 -3.10 -30.86 -17.32
C THR A 35 -3.30 -30.11 -18.64
N ALA A 36 -4.20 -29.11 -18.67
CA ALA A 36 -4.42 -28.26 -19.82
C ALA A 36 -3.15 -27.50 -20.22
N THR A 37 -2.42 -26.96 -19.25
CA THR A 37 -1.14 -26.29 -19.45
C THR A 37 -0.11 -27.22 -20.09
N ALA A 38 0.02 -28.45 -19.59
CA ALA A 38 0.95 -29.44 -20.11
C ALA A 38 0.59 -29.87 -21.54
N ILE A 39 -0.69 -30.17 -21.80
CA ILE A 39 -1.18 -30.55 -23.14
C ILE A 39 -0.94 -29.42 -24.14
N LEU A 40 -1.34 -28.19 -23.82
CA LEU A 40 -1.16 -27.02 -24.68
C LEU A 40 0.33 -26.76 -24.92
N GLY A 41 1.17 -26.89 -23.89
CA GLY A 41 2.63 -26.78 -23.99
C GLY A 41 3.23 -27.81 -24.95
N LEU A 42 2.89 -29.08 -24.78
CA LEU A 42 3.35 -30.17 -25.65
C LEU A 42 2.89 -29.99 -27.09
N LEU A 43 1.61 -29.64 -27.32
CA LEU A 43 1.08 -29.37 -28.66
C LEU A 43 1.79 -28.18 -29.30
N THR A 44 2.10 -27.13 -28.52
CA THR A 44 2.85 -25.97 -28.99
C THR A 44 4.25 -26.39 -29.45
N ILE A 45 4.99 -27.13 -28.61
CA ILE A 45 6.35 -27.62 -28.93
C ILE A 45 6.33 -28.53 -30.16
N ALA A 46 5.45 -29.53 -30.17
CA ALA A 46 5.31 -30.46 -31.30
C ALA A 46 4.97 -29.73 -32.60
N GLY A 47 4.08 -28.74 -32.52
CA GLY A 47 3.71 -27.89 -33.65
C GLY A 47 4.87 -27.07 -34.21
N PHE A 48 5.71 -26.48 -33.36
CA PHE A 48 6.93 -25.78 -33.80
C PHE A 48 7.99 -26.72 -34.37
N VAL A 49 8.19 -27.91 -33.77
CA VAL A 49 9.12 -28.93 -34.28
C VAL A 49 8.68 -29.43 -35.66
N ALA A 50 7.39 -29.72 -35.83
CA ALA A 50 6.82 -30.11 -37.12
C ALA A 50 6.98 -28.99 -38.17
N ALA A 51 6.66 -27.74 -37.81
CA ALA A 51 6.84 -26.61 -38.71
C ALA A 51 8.31 -26.40 -39.11
N HIS A 52 9.26 -26.73 -38.24
CA HIS A 52 10.69 -26.69 -38.55
C HIS A 52 11.10 -27.81 -39.52
N HIS A 53 10.61 -29.04 -39.29
CA HIS A 53 10.91 -30.20 -40.15
C HIS A 53 10.25 -30.13 -41.54
N PHE A 54 9.02 -29.60 -41.63
CA PHE A 54 8.27 -29.49 -42.89
C PHE A 54 8.46 -28.15 -43.60
N ARG A 55 9.44 -27.34 -43.18
CA ARG A 55 9.77 -26.06 -43.81
C ARG A 55 10.36 -26.32 -45.21
N LYS A 56 9.77 -25.72 -46.25
CA LYS A 56 10.25 -25.90 -47.64
C LYS A 56 11.51 -25.06 -47.88
N PRO A 57 12.55 -25.60 -48.56
CA PRO A 57 13.77 -24.85 -48.88
C PRO A 57 13.54 -23.57 -49.73
N ALA A 58 12.50 -23.56 -50.57
CA ALA A 58 12.16 -22.42 -51.43
C ALA A 58 11.81 -21.13 -50.66
N ASP A 59 11.37 -21.25 -49.40
CA ASP A 59 11.06 -20.09 -48.56
C ASP A 59 12.32 -19.32 -48.12
N ASP A 60 13.48 -19.99 -48.03
CA ASP A 60 14.76 -19.36 -47.69
C ASP A 60 15.37 -18.62 -48.90
N GLU A 61 15.18 -19.14 -50.12
CA GLU A 61 15.55 -18.43 -51.36
C GLU A 61 14.72 -17.16 -51.53
N LEU A 62 13.38 -17.23 -51.38
CA LEU A 62 12.51 -16.06 -51.50
C LEU A 62 12.76 -15.00 -50.40
N ALA A 63 13.11 -15.44 -49.19
CA ALA A 63 13.51 -14.56 -48.10
C ALA A 63 14.85 -13.85 -48.38
N ALA A 64 15.80 -14.51 -49.07
CA ALA A 64 17.05 -13.90 -49.51
C ALA A 64 16.85 -12.77 -50.54
N TYR A 65 15.74 -12.80 -51.29
CA TYR A 65 15.32 -11.73 -52.21
C TYR A 65 14.39 -10.68 -51.58
N GLY A 66 14.16 -10.71 -50.27
CA GLY A 66 13.37 -9.70 -49.55
C GLY A 66 11.85 -9.78 -49.81
N VAL A 67 11.35 -10.87 -50.38
CA VAL A 67 9.92 -11.06 -50.65
C VAL A 67 9.23 -11.60 -49.38
N ALA A 68 8.36 -10.79 -48.77
CA ALA A 68 7.59 -11.22 -47.61
C ALA A 68 6.45 -12.16 -48.04
N THR A 69 6.56 -13.45 -47.71
CA THR A 69 5.47 -14.41 -47.92
C THR A 69 4.34 -14.17 -46.90
N PRO A 70 3.06 -14.23 -47.32
CA PRO A 70 1.94 -14.12 -46.39
C PRO A 70 1.94 -15.29 -45.39
N ALA A 71 1.58 -15.01 -44.14
CA ALA A 71 1.57 -16.02 -43.08
C ALA A 71 0.64 -17.19 -43.44
N THR A 72 1.15 -18.42 -43.36
CA THR A 72 0.34 -19.61 -43.67
C THR A 72 -0.69 -19.88 -42.58
N ARG A 73 -1.81 -20.55 -42.91
CA ARG A 73 -2.81 -20.96 -41.91
C ARG A 73 -2.20 -21.78 -40.77
N MET A 74 -1.22 -22.62 -41.08
CA MET A 74 -0.46 -23.40 -40.10
C MET A 74 0.31 -22.48 -39.14
N GLN A 75 1.02 -21.47 -39.66
CA GLN A 75 1.71 -20.49 -38.81
C GLN A 75 0.74 -19.75 -37.91
N VAL A 76 -0.40 -19.27 -38.44
CA VAL A 76 -1.44 -18.59 -37.64
C VAL A 76 -2.00 -19.50 -36.55
N GLY A 77 -2.24 -20.78 -36.84
CA GLY A 77 -2.70 -21.77 -35.85
C GLY A 77 -1.68 -22.02 -34.73
N LEU A 78 -0.39 -22.17 -35.08
CA LEU A 78 0.69 -22.31 -34.09
C LEU A 78 0.84 -21.08 -33.21
N TRP A 79 0.60 -19.88 -33.77
CA TRP A 79 0.56 -18.65 -32.99
C TRP A 79 -0.59 -18.65 -32.00
N ALA A 80 -1.83 -18.89 -32.47
CA ALA A 80 -2.98 -18.96 -31.58
C ALA A 80 -2.77 -19.96 -30.44
N LEU A 81 -2.15 -21.10 -30.74
CA LEU A 81 -1.81 -22.13 -29.77
C LEU A 81 -0.78 -21.64 -28.73
N LEU A 82 0.33 -21.03 -29.16
CA LEU A 82 1.34 -20.47 -28.25
C LEU A 82 0.73 -19.40 -27.32
N LEU A 83 -0.11 -18.52 -27.88
CA LEU A 83 -0.78 -17.46 -27.15
C LEU A 83 -1.76 -18.03 -26.10
N LEU A 84 -2.51 -19.07 -26.47
CA LEU A 84 -3.40 -19.79 -25.55
C LEU A 84 -2.60 -20.48 -24.42
N THR A 85 -1.52 -21.18 -24.75
CA THR A 85 -0.62 -21.82 -23.78
C THR A 85 -0.09 -20.82 -22.77
N ALA A 86 0.37 -19.65 -23.22
CA ALA A 86 0.88 -18.61 -22.33
C ALA A 86 -0.19 -18.14 -21.33
N THR A 87 -1.40 -17.89 -21.83
CA THR A 87 -2.53 -17.40 -21.04
C THR A 87 -2.96 -18.43 -19.98
N VAL A 88 -3.12 -19.69 -20.39
CA VAL A 88 -3.49 -20.78 -19.46
C VAL A 88 -2.37 -21.01 -18.45
N PHE A 89 -1.10 -20.98 -18.86
CA PHE A 89 0.02 -21.13 -17.95
C PHE A 89 0.06 -20.04 -16.87
N GLY A 90 -0.14 -18.78 -17.27
CA GLY A 90 -0.23 -17.66 -16.33
C GLY A 90 -1.38 -17.82 -15.34
N TYR A 91 -2.55 -18.23 -15.83
CA TYR A 91 -3.74 -18.48 -15.01
C TYR A 91 -3.46 -19.57 -13.98
N THR A 92 -3.00 -20.74 -14.43
CA THR A 92 -2.68 -21.89 -13.58
C THR A 92 -1.65 -21.54 -12.50
N ARG A 93 -0.60 -20.81 -12.87
CA ARG A 93 0.48 -20.45 -11.95
C ARG A 93 0.00 -19.54 -10.80
N TYR A 94 -0.90 -18.61 -11.10
CA TYR A 94 -1.50 -17.72 -10.09
C TYR A 94 -2.38 -18.49 -9.10
N VAL A 95 -3.31 -19.32 -9.61
CA VAL A 95 -4.20 -20.13 -8.76
C VAL A 95 -3.37 -21.05 -7.86
N ALA A 96 -2.34 -21.71 -8.40
CA ALA A 96 -1.46 -22.60 -7.63
C ALA A 96 -0.66 -21.90 -6.52
N MET A 97 -0.43 -20.58 -6.63
CA MET A 97 0.30 -19.83 -5.61
C MET A 97 -0.61 -19.43 -4.45
N ILE A 98 -1.85 -19.05 -4.74
CA ILE A 98 -2.78 -18.48 -3.76
C ILE A 98 -3.56 -19.58 -3.05
N GLN A 99 -3.90 -20.64 -3.76
CA GLN A 99 -4.57 -21.81 -3.21
C GLN A 99 -3.57 -22.96 -3.16
N SER A 100 -3.25 -23.38 -1.94
CA SER A 100 -2.58 -24.67 -1.75
C SER A 100 -3.66 -25.73 -1.70
N PRO A 101 -3.63 -26.75 -2.59
CA PRO A 101 -4.67 -27.77 -2.60
C PRO A 101 -4.58 -28.57 -1.30
N ASP A 102 -5.68 -28.62 -0.56
CA ASP A 102 -5.81 -29.50 0.58
C ASP A 102 -5.74 -30.96 0.10
N GLN A 103 -4.95 -31.81 0.78
CA GLN A 103 -4.85 -33.22 0.45
C GLN A 103 -5.95 -34.01 1.13
N LEU A 104 -6.73 -34.81 0.37
CA LEU A 104 -7.79 -35.65 0.96
C LEU A 104 -7.19 -36.86 1.68
N ILE A 105 -7.35 -36.90 3.01
CA ILE A 105 -6.89 -38.00 3.87
C ILE A 105 -7.92 -39.12 3.97
N GLY A 106 -9.20 -38.81 3.75
CA GLY A 106 -10.25 -39.80 3.68
C GLY A 106 -11.65 -39.21 3.76
N THR A 107 -12.66 -40.05 3.57
CA THR A 107 -14.07 -39.63 3.66
C THR A 107 -14.84 -40.49 4.62
N LEU A 108 -15.66 -39.85 5.45
CA LEU A 108 -16.65 -40.48 6.32
C LEU A 108 -18.02 -40.44 5.63
N ALA A 109 -18.59 -41.61 5.38
CA ALA A 109 -19.99 -41.74 5.00
C ALA A 109 -20.79 -42.05 6.26
N VAL A 110 -21.77 -41.21 6.58
CA VAL A 110 -22.67 -41.36 7.73
C VAL A 110 -24.04 -41.79 7.23
N SER A 111 -24.62 -42.82 7.84
CA SER A 111 -25.97 -43.34 7.56
C SER A 111 -26.68 -43.74 8.85
N GLN A 112 -27.97 -44.11 8.75
CA GLN A 112 -28.76 -44.60 9.88
C GLN A 112 -28.20 -45.88 10.52
N GLU A 113 -27.41 -46.68 9.78
CA GLU A 113 -26.82 -47.93 10.26
C GLU A 113 -25.42 -47.74 10.89
N GLY A 114 -24.87 -46.52 10.84
CA GLY A 114 -23.56 -46.17 11.42
C GLY A 114 -22.69 -45.31 10.49
N SER A 115 -21.39 -45.28 10.73
CA SER A 115 -20.43 -44.54 9.93
C SER A 115 -19.38 -45.45 9.29
N THR A 116 -19.11 -45.27 8.00
CA THR A 116 -18.04 -45.96 7.29
C THR A 116 -16.93 -44.98 6.93
N TRP A 117 -15.73 -45.21 7.46
CA TRP A 117 -14.53 -44.45 7.11
C TRP A 117 -13.83 -45.08 5.90
N THR A 118 -13.58 -44.28 4.85
CA THR A 118 -12.77 -44.67 3.70
C THR A 118 -11.47 -43.88 3.74
N ALA A 119 -10.36 -44.57 4.03
CA ALA A 119 -9.03 -43.96 4.03
C ALA A 119 -8.63 -43.54 2.60
N GLY A 120 -8.05 -42.34 2.50
CA GLY A 120 -7.44 -41.77 1.30
C GLY A 120 -5.91 -41.82 1.41
N ASP A 121 -5.25 -40.71 1.06
CA ASP A 121 -3.80 -40.63 1.12
C ASP A 121 -3.28 -40.54 2.58
N PRO A 122 -2.12 -41.13 2.89
CA PRO A 122 -1.52 -41.01 4.20
C PRO A 122 -1.04 -39.57 4.48
N ILE A 123 -1.08 -39.18 5.76
CA ILE A 123 -0.54 -37.91 6.22
C ILE A 123 0.99 -37.92 6.03
N SER A 124 1.50 -36.97 5.26
CA SER A 124 2.91 -36.92 4.86
C SER A 124 3.86 -36.38 5.93
N GLN A 125 3.36 -35.59 6.87
CA GLN A 125 4.11 -34.94 7.95
C GLN A 125 3.16 -34.49 9.07
N THR A 126 3.70 -34.12 10.23
CA THR A 126 2.85 -33.62 11.34
C THR A 126 2.11 -32.37 10.90
N SER A 127 0.77 -32.40 10.84
CA SER A 127 -0.04 -31.29 10.34
C SER A 127 -1.36 -31.17 11.10
N PHE A 128 -1.99 -29.99 11.03
CA PHE A 128 -3.41 -29.87 11.39
C PHE A 128 -4.27 -30.60 10.36
N LEU A 129 -5.49 -30.96 10.75
CA LEU A 129 -6.48 -31.55 9.83
C LEU A 129 -7.65 -30.57 9.65
N LYS A 130 -8.33 -30.65 8.51
CA LYS A 130 -9.51 -29.83 8.19
C LYS A 130 -10.67 -30.73 7.81
N ILE A 131 -11.85 -30.47 8.33
CA ILE A 131 -13.07 -31.20 8.00
C ILE A 131 -13.89 -30.35 7.05
N LYS A 132 -14.32 -30.94 5.93
CA LYS A 132 -15.19 -30.29 4.94
C LYS A 132 -16.41 -31.14 4.63
N THR A 133 -17.59 -30.55 4.71
CA THR A 133 -18.82 -31.19 4.26
C THR A 133 -18.91 -31.14 2.73
N LEU A 134 -19.03 -32.29 2.06
CA LEU A 134 -19.10 -32.33 0.58
C LEU A 134 -20.45 -31.82 0.04
N ALA A 135 -21.50 -31.91 0.87
CA ALA A 135 -22.83 -31.36 0.65
C ALA A 135 -23.37 -30.75 1.97
N PRO A 136 -24.33 -29.80 1.90
CA PRO A 136 -25.06 -29.30 3.06
C PRO A 136 -25.59 -30.44 3.94
N VAL A 137 -25.46 -30.30 5.25
CA VAL A 137 -25.90 -31.31 6.21
C VAL A 137 -27.26 -30.90 6.78
N THR A 138 -28.24 -31.80 6.81
CA THR A 138 -29.61 -31.48 7.26
C THR A 138 -29.78 -31.53 8.77
N GLU A 139 -28.87 -32.19 9.48
CA GLU A 139 -28.88 -32.35 10.94
C GLU A 139 -27.46 -32.10 11.47
N GLU A 140 -27.35 -31.72 12.74
CA GLU A 140 -26.05 -31.54 13.39
C GLU A 140 -25.29 -32.87 13.46
N ILE A 141 -24.00 -32.88 13.11
CA ILE A 141 -23.14 -34.06 13.21
C ILE A 141 -22.04 -33.79 14.24
N ARG A 142 -21.92 -34.67 15.23
CA ARG A 142 -20.88 -34.63 16.26
C ARG A 142 -19.91 -35.77 16.01
N LEU A 143 -18.63 -35.46 15.90
CA LEU A 143 -17.59 -36.46 15.66
C LEU A 143 -16.30 -36.14 16.39
N ARG A 144 -15.39 -37.11 16.43
CA ARG A 144 -14.04 -36.99 16.99
C ARG A 144 -13.03 -37.70 16.10
N LEU A 145 -11.87 -37.08 15.90
CA LEU A 145 -10.74 -37.69 15.22
C LEU A 145 -9.86 -38.41 16.25
N VAL A 146 -9.49 -39.66 15.97
CA VAL A 146 -8.61 -40.48 16.83
C VAL A 146 -7.42 -40.93 16.01
N GLY A 147 -6.22 -40.72 16.53
CA GLY A 147 -4.99 -41.01 15.80
C GLY A 147 -3.76 -40.95 16.68
N ARG A 148 -2.62 -40.64 16.04
CA ARG A 148 -1.31 -40.57 16.67
C ARG A 148 -0.58 -39.31 16.22
N LEU A 149 0.31 -38.86 17.10
CA LEU A 149 1.24 -37.76 16.87
C LEU A 149 2.65 -38.26 17.12
N GLU A 150 3.47 -38.25 16.07
CA GLU A 150 4.92 -38.43 16.18
C GLU A 150 5.54 -37.06 16.52
N ALA A 151 5.61 -36.76 17.81
CA ALA A 151 6.10 -35.51 18.35
C ALA A 151 7.62 -35.38 18.16
N LEU A 152 8.07 -34.27 17.55
CA LEU A 152 9.47 -33.89 17.47
C LEU A 152 9.82 -32.93 18.63
N GLN A 153 10.76 -33.33 19.47
CA GLN A 153 11.29 -32.49 20.55
C GLN A 153 12.79 -32.24 20.34
N PRO A 154 13.26 -30.98 20.30
CA PRO A 154 14.65 -30.70 20.03
C PRO A 154 15.55 -31.23 21.15
N VAL A 155 16.71 -31.78 20.80
CA VAL A 155 17.74 -32.16 21.76
C VAL A 155 18.35 -30.88 22.34
N ALA A 156 18.20 -30.70 23.65
CA ALA A 156 18.69 -29.51 24.35
C ALA A 156 20.15 -29.68 24.83
N ASP A 157 20.90 -28.58 24.86
CA ASP A 157 22.21 -28.49 25.52
C ASP A 157 22.10 -28.37 27.06
N ALA A 158 23.23 -28.21 27.75
CA ALA A 158 23.29 -28.09 29.21
C ALA A 158 22.56 -26.83 29.73
N GLU A 159 22.40 -25.81 28.88
CA GLU A 159 21.68 -24.58 29.14
C GLU A 159 20.20 -24.63 28.70
N GLY A 160 19.73 -25.78 28.19
CA GLY A 160 18.34 -25.99 27.78
C GLY A 160 18.02 -25.48 26.36
N LYS A 161 19.00 -25.14 25.53
CA LYS A 161 18.82 -24.61 24.18
C LYS A 161 18.81 -25.73 23.12
N PRO A 162 18.00 -25.61 22.05
CA PRO A 162 18.03 -26.55 20.94
C PRO A 162 19.41 -26.65 20.27
N THR A 163 19.82 -27.87 19.89
CA THR A 163 21.14 -28.12 19.30
C THR A 163 21.09 -28.44 17.79
N LEU A 164 22.18 -28.09 17.10
CA LEU A 164 22.45 -28.47 15.71
C LEU A 164 23.53 -29.55 15.67
N GLY A 165 23.30 -30.61 14.89
CA GLY A 165 24.32 -31.62 14.59
C GLY A 165 25.52 -31.04 13.83
N ALA A 166 26.60 -31.82 13.72
CA ALA A 166 27.80 -31.41 12.97
C ALA A 166 27.52 -31.18 11.47
N ASP A 167 26.45 -31.76 10.92
CA ASP A 167 25.97 -31.55 9.55
C ASP A 167 25.08 -30.28 9.41
N GLY A 168 24.82 -29.58 10.51
CA GLY A 168 24.01 -28.37 10.56
C GLY A 168 22.51 -28.61 10.39
N ARG A 169 22.02 -29.83 10.71
CA ARG A 169 20.60 -30.16 10.86
C ARG A 169 20.17 -30.09 12.32
N TRP A 170 18.91 -29.72 12.56
CA TRP A 170 18.31 -29.70 13.90
C TRP A 170 18.24 -31.12 14.47
N ALA A 171 18.74 -31.31 15.69
CA ALA A 171 18.68 -32.59 16.38
C ALA A 171 17.34 -32.73 17.12
N PHE A 172 16.61 -33.81 16.87
CA PHE A 172 15.33 -34.10 17.51
C PHE A 172 15.30 -35.49 18.13
N THR A 173 14.57 -35.61 19.23
CA THR A 173 14.09 -36.87 19.78
C THR A 173 12.62 -37.04 19.37
N GLN A 174 12.28 -38.20 18.82
CA GLN A 174 10.92 -38.50 18.34
C GLN A 174 10.18 -39.34 19.38
N PHE A 175 8.93 -38.96 19.68
CA PHE A 175 8.05 -39.71 20.58
C PHE A 175 6.67 -39.89 19.95
N ASN A 176 6.04 -41.04 20.20
CA ASN A 176 4.70 -41.32 19.68
C ASN A 176 3.66 -41.18 20.80
N LEU A 177 2.72 -40.27 20.59
CA LEU A 177 1.62 -40.00 21.52
C LEU A 177 0.30 -40.40 20.85
N ALA A 178 -0.55 -41.13 21.57
CA ALA A 178 -1.93 -41.32 21.16
C ALA A 178 -2.68 -39.98 21.34
N GLN A 179 -3.45 -39.58 20.32
CA GLN A 179 -4.10 -38.27 20.30
C GLN A 179 -5.54 -38.37 19.84
N GLN A 180 -6.41 -37.56 20.44
CA GLN A 180 -7.81 -37.42 20.06
C GLN A 180 -8.15 -35.92 19.95
N SER A 181 -8.99 -35.57 18.98
CA SER A 181 -9.51 -34.20 18.89
C SER A 181 -10.51 -33.91 20.00
N GLU A 182 -10.80 -32.63 20.21
CA GLU A 182 -12.03 -32.24 20.91
C GLU A 182 -13.27 -32.68 20.11
N GLU A 183 -14.44 -32.57 20.74
CA GLU A 183 -15.72 -32.82 20.07
C GLU A 183 -15.92 -31.79 18.95
N ILE A 184 -16.06 -32.28 17.72
CA ILE A 184 -16.27 -31.44 16.55
C ILE A 184 -17.75 -31.44 16.23
N VAL A 185 -18.36 -30.25 16.29
CA VAL A 185 -19.77 -30.03 15.98
C VAL A 185 -19.90 -29.43 14.59
N ILE A 186 -20.49 -30.19 13.67
CA ILE A 186 -20.86 -29.71 12.33
C ILE A 186 -22.33 -29.31 12.39
N PRO A 187 -22.66 -28.01 12.30
CA PRO A 187 -24.05 -27.56 12.37
C PRO A 187 -24.85 -28.00 11.14
N ALA A 188 -26.17 -28.13 11.31
CA ALA A 188 -27.09 -28.29 10.20
C ALA A 188 -27.15 -26.98 9.37
N GLY A 189 -27.16 -27.09 8.04
CA GLY A 189 -27.23 -25.94 7.15
C GLY A 189 -26.20 -26.00 6.02
N GLU A 190 -25.60 -24.85 5.72
CA GLU A 190 -24.64 -24.70 4.62
C GLU A 190 -23.36 -25.52 4.81
N ARG A 191 -22.52 -25.55 3.78
CA ARG A 191 -21.24 -26.28 3.84
C ARG A 191 -20.38 -25.70 4.96
N SER A 192 -19.91 -26.59 5.84
CA SER A 192 -19.02 -26.24 6.94
C SER A 192 -17.60 -26.67 6.63
N GLU A 193 -16.65 -25.79 6.95
CA GLU A 193 -15.22 -26.07 6.95
C GLU A 193 -14.65 -25.79 8.34
N ILE A 194 -14.08 -26.80 9.00
CA ILE A 194 -13.62 -26.69 10.39
C ILE A 194 -12.15 -27.14 10.46
N LEU A 195 -11.26 -26.24 10.90
CA LEU A 195 -9.87 -26.57 11.19
C LEU A 195 -9.78 -27.25 12.56
N ILE A 196 -9.04 -28.35 12.63
CA ILE A 196 -8.80 -29.08 13.86
C ILE A 196 -7.52 -28.56 14.49
N GLU A 197 -7.63 -27.93 15.65
CA GLU A 197 -6.50 -27.29 16.33
C GLU A 197 -5.48 -28.29 16.90
N GLN A 198 -5.82 -29.58 16.94
CA GLN A 198 -4.92 -30.65 17.34
C GLN A 198 -4.14 -31.18 16.11
N PRO A 199 -2.78 -31.22 16.16
CA PRO A 199 -1.99 -31.79 15.07
C PRO A 199 -2.01 -33.32 15.09
N PHE A 200 -1.90 -33.94 13.92
CA PHE A 200 -1.81 -35.40 13.73
C PHE A 200 -0.65 -35.74 12.78
N THR A 201 -0.05 -36.91 12.98
CA THR A 201 0.82 -37.57 11.98
C THR A 201 0.16 -38.79 11.36
N HIS A 202 -0.79 -39.39 12.06
CA HIS A 202 -1.57 -40.51 11.55
C HIS A 202 -2.99 -40.43 12.08
N LEU A 203 -3.98 -40.68 11.22
CA LEU A 203 -5.39 -40.76 11.59
C LEU A 203 -5.80 -42.23 11.63
N ASP A 204 -6.10 -42.74 12.82
CA ASP A 204 -6.46 -44.15 13.03
C ASP A 204 -7.95 -44.40 12.70
N LYS A 205 -8.84 -43.51 13.17
CA LYS A 205 -10.29 -43.57 12.89
C LYS A 205 -10.98 -42.24 13.14
N VAL A 206 -12.19 -42.12 12.60
CA VAL A 206 -13.14 -41.04 12.93
C VAL A 206 -14.31 -41.65 13.68
N GLU A 207 -14.50 -41.22 14.93
CA GLU A 207 -15.58 -41.68 15.80
C GLU A 207 -16.78 -40.75 15.69
N LEU A 208 -17.95 -41.32 15.42
CA LEU A 208 -19.20 -40.59 15.41
C LEU A 208 -19.79 -40.56 16.83
N LEU A 209 -20.14 -39.37 17.34
CA LEU A 209 -20.62 -39.16 18.71
C LEU A 209 -22.16 -39.06 18.80
N ASN A 210 -22.84 -38.78 17.68
CA ASN A 210 -24.30 -38.79 17.59
C ASN A 210 -24.79 -39.69 16.42
N GLN A 211 -26.07 -40.05 16.39
CA GLN A 211 -26.65 -40.86 15.30
C GLN A 211 -27.60 -39.99 14.46
N PRO A 212 -27.10 -39.33 13.39
CA PRO A 212 -27.95 -38.53 12.50
C PRO A 212 -28.84 -39.44 11.64
N SER A 213 -30.05 -38.97 11.35
CA SER A 213 -31.06 -39.72 10.60
C SER A 213 -30.87 -39.64 9.07
N ALA A 214 -30.09 -38.65 8.62
CA ALA A 214 -29.86 -38.34 7.21
C ALA A 214 -28.45 -38.73 6.74
N ASN A 215 -28.37 -39.26 5.52
CA ASN A 215 -27.10 -39.66 4.92
C ASN A 215 -26.23 -38.43 4.60
N SER A 216 -24.99 -38.44 5.05
CA SER A 216 -24.05 -37.32 4.87
C SER A 216 -22.66 -37.83 4.51
N LYS A 217 -21.91 -37.04 3.73
CA LYS A 217 -20.53 -37.36 3.36
C LYS A 217 -19.59 -36.22 3.74
N ILE A 218 -18.64 -36.54 4.60
CA ILE A 218 -17.69 -35.60 5.19
C ILE A 218 -16.28 -36.00 4.71
N GLY A 219 -15.49 -35.04 4.24
CA GLY A 219 -14.09 -35.25 3.92
C GLY A 219 -13.18 -34.73 5.03
N VAL A 220 -12.11 -35.47 5.32
CA VAL A 220 -11.01 -35.01 6.18
C VAL A 220 -9.81 -34.74 5.27
N PHE A 221 -9.23 -33.56 5.44
CA PHE A 221 -8.20 -33.02 4.60
C PHE A 221 -6.98 -32.61 5.42
N GLN A 222 -5.80 -32.69 4.81
CA GLN A 222 -4.54 -32.17 5.33
C GLN A 222 -4.23 -30.85 4.59
N PRO A 223 -4.38 -29.69 5.25
CA PRO A 223 -3.84 -28.43 4.75
C PRO A 223 -2.30 -28.42 4.82
N GLU A 224 -1.68 -27.56 4.01
CA GLU A 224 -0.24 -27.30 4.07
C GLU A 224 0.10 -26.44 5.29
N ASN A 225 1.13 -26.84 6.06
CA ASN A 225 1.58 -26.15 7.27
C ASN A 225 2.29 -24.82 6.96
N ASN A 226 1.54 -23.82 6.54
CA ASN A 226 2.06 -22.48 6.31
C ASN A 226 2.17 -21.71 7.64
N VAL A 227 3.15 -20.81 7.75
CA VAL A 227 3.32 -19.91 8.92
C VAL A 227 2.02 -19.22 9.33
N SER A 228 1.21 -18.80 8.35
CA SER A 228 -0.05 -18.10 8.58
C SER A 228 -1.08 -18.90 9.37
N LEU A 229 -1.05 -20.24 9.33
CA LEU A 229 -1.95 -21.09 10.14
C LEU A 229 -1.64 -21.03 11.64
N PHE A 230 -0.42 -20.64 12.00
CA PHE A 230 0.04 -20.50 13.38
C PHE A 230 -0.09 -19.06 13.90
N ALA A 231 -0.31 -18.09 13.02
CA ALA A 231 -0.47 -16.70 13.38
C ALA A 231 -1.88 -16.46 13.96
N ARG A 232 -1.98 -15.66 15.02
CA ARG A 232 -3.26 -15.34 15.68
C ARG A 232 -3.51 -13.83 15.69
N SER A 233 -4.77 -13.43 15.65
CA SER A 233 -5.18 -12.02 15.82
C SER A 233 -5.33 -11.68 17.31
N GLY A 234 -5.21 -10.40 17.67
CA GLY A 234 -5.54 -9.91 19.02
C GLY A 234 -4.36 -9.69 19.97
N ARG A 235 -4.66 -9.22 21.20
CA ARG A 235 -3.69 -8.75 22.21
C ARG A 235 -3.21 -9.83 23.20
N ASN A 236 -3.88 -10.99 23.28
CA ASN A 236 -3.63 -12.06 24.26
C ASN A 236 -3.14 -13.36 23.59
N VAL A 237 -2.17 -13.26 22.68
CA VAL A 237 -1.66 -14.39 21.91
C VAL A 237 -0.66 -15.20 22.75
N VAL A 238 -0.78 -16.54 22.73
CA VAL A 238 0.17 -17.46 23.39
C VAL A 238 1.52 -17.41 22.68
N PRO A 239 2.66 -17.40 23.40
CA PRO A 239 3.96 -17.44 22.77
C PRO A 239 4.22 -18.78 22.08
N VAL A 240 4.75 -18.73 20.86
CA VAL A 240 5.17 -19.88 20.06
C VAL A 240 6.70 -19.96 20.03
N GLY A 241 7.24 -21.18 19.95
CA GLY A 241 8.67 -21.42 19.70
C GLY A 241 8.94 -21.52 18.19
N VAL A 242 10.03 -20.94 17.70
CA VAL A 242 10.40 -20.99 16.28
C VAL A 242 11.88 -21.37 16.16
N LEU A 243 12.15 -22.39 15.35
CA LEU A 243 13.49 -22.76 14.91
C LEU A 243 13.62 -22.37 13.45
N GLY A 244 14.62 -21.58 13.10
CA GLY A 244 14.77 -21.09 11.73
C GLY A 244 16.11 -20.43 11.46
N ARG A 245 16.18 -19.76 10.31
CA ARG A 245 17.38 -19.03 9.88
C ARG A 245 17.07 -17.60 9.52
N ILE A 246 17.99 -16.69 9.84
CA ILE A 246 17.96 -15.31 9.35
C ILE A 246 18.30 -15.30 7.85
N THR A 247 17.33 -14.97 7.00
CA THR A 247 17.46 -15.05 5.53
C THR A 247 17.56 -13.70 4.83
N ALA A 248 17.56 -12.60 5.57
CA ALA A 248 17.79 -11.27 5.03
C ALA A 248 18.60 -10.40 6.00
N ASP A 249 19.27 -9.39 5.44
CA ASP A 249 19.96 -8.34 6.19
C ASP A 249 19.02 -7.67 7.21
N PRO A 250 19.43 -7.49 8.49
CA PRO A 250 18.61 -6.88 9.52
C PRO A 250 18.21 -5.44 9.20
N TRP A 251 16.97 -5.09 9.48
CA TRP A 251 16.48 -3.71 9.40
C TRP A 251 16.66 -3.03 10.75
N VAL A 252 17.74 -2.28 10.89
CA VAL A 252 18.10 -1.60 12.14
C VAL A 252 17.47 -0.21 12.22
N TYR A 253 16.72 0.03 13.30
CA TYR A 253 16.17 1.32 13.70
C TYR A 253 16.85 1.78 15.00
N SER A 254 16.76 3.07 15.33
CA SER A 254 17.33 3.60 16.58
C SER A 254 16.69 3.02 17.86
N PHE A 255 15.54 2.37 17.73
CA PHE A 255 14.75 1.85 18.85
C PHE A 255 14.32 0.38 18.68
N LYS A 256 14.76 -0.31 17.61
CA LYS A 256 14.44 -1.73 17.33
C LYS A 256 15.26 -2.27 16.16
N THR A 257 15.41 -3.58 16.05
CA THR A 257 15.88 -4.27 14.84
C THR A 257 14.79 -5.21 14.34
N VAL A 258 14.59 -5.29 13.03
CA VAL A 258 13.64 -6.21 12.41
C VAL A 258 14.39 -7.26 11.58
N LEU A 259 14.18 -8.54 11.88
CA LEU A 259 14.79 -9.69 11.21
C LEU A 259 13.75 -10.39 10.32
N SER A 260 14.21 -10.94 9.19
CA SER A 260 13.42 -11.85 8.35
C SER A 260 13.89 -13.28 8.60
N ILE A 261 12.99 -14.09 9.13
CA ILE A 261 13.28 -15.47 9.52
C ILE A 261 12.55 -16.41 8.58
N THR A 262 13.26 -17.36 7.99
CA THR A 262 12.63 -18.52 7.35
C THR A 262 12.55 -19.62 8.41
N PRO A 263 11.36 -19.90 8.96
CA PRO A 263 11.20 -20.95 9.93
C PRO A 263 11.37 -22.31 9.26
N ALA A 264 12.01 -23.25 9.96
CA ALA A 264 12.00 -24.66 9.62
C ALA A 264 10.94 -25.40 10.45
N TYR A 265 10.80 -25.00 11.73
CA TYR A 265 9.82 -25.60 12.64
C TYR A 265 9.17 -24.55 13.55
N ILE A 266 7.91 -24.78 13.90
CA ILE A 266 7.15 -23.97 14.87
C ILE A 266 6.55 -24.87 15.95
N GLN A 267 6.75 -24.49 17.20
CA GLN A 267 6.09 -25.05 18.36
C GLN A 267 4.87 -24.17 18.69
N TYR A 268 3.68 -24.69 18.41
CA TYR A 268 2.41 -23.96 18.55
C TYR A 268 2.03 -23.68 20.02
N GLN A 269 2.36 -24.59 20.93
CA GLN A 269 2.11 -24.45 22.37
C GLN A 269 3.41 -24.63 23.16
N PRO A 270 3.67 -23.80 24.19
CA PRO A 270 4.85 -23.96 25.05
C PRO A 270 4.95 -25.39 25.60
N GLY A 271 6.08 -26.05 25.35
CA GLY A 271 6.32 -27.44 25.77
C GLY A 271 5.73 -28.53 24.86
N GLY A 272 4.99 -28.17 23.82
CA GLY A 272 4.48 -29.09 22.80
C GLY A 272 5.52 -29.50 21.74
N PRO A 273 5.15 -30.34 20.74
CA PRO A 273 6.05 -30.72 19.66
C PRO A 273 6.34 -29.56 18.69
N TYR A 274 7.47 -29.66 17.99
CA TYR A 274 7.81 -28.79 16.86
C TYR A 274 7.24 -29.35 15.56
N LEU A 275 6.47 -28.51 14.86
CA LEU A 275 5.80 -28.84 13.60
C LEU A 275 6.63 -28.30 12.43
N PRO A 276 6.87 -29.09 11.37
CA PRO A 276 7.54 -28.59 10.17
C PRO A 276 6.64 -27.54 9.51
N VAL A 277 7.26 -26.44 9.09
CA VAL A 277 6.55 -25.34 8.44
C VAL A 277 7.14 -25.14 7.06
N ASP A 278 6.23 -25.16 6.09
CA ASP A 278 6.55 -24.95 4.69
C ASP A 278 6.06 -23.57 4.27
N ARG A 279 6.84 -22.92 3.40
CA ARG A 279 6.53 -21.62 2.81
C ARG A 279 6.43 -20.48 3.85
N GLN A 280 6.51 -19.25 3.35
CA GLN A 280 6.42 -17.99 4.10
C GLN A 280 7.52 -17.74 5.16
N ASN A 281 7.86 -16.46 5.31
CA ASN A 281 8.80 -15.96 6.32
C ASN A 281 8.05 -15.33 7.50
N ILE A 282 8.74 -15.20 8.64
CA ILE A 282 8.29 -14.45 9.80
C ILE A 282 9.08 -13.15 9.88
N ARG A 283 8.39 -12.06 10.22
CA ARG A 283 9.03 -10.78 10.54
C ARG A 283 9.18 -10.63 12.06
N LEU A 284 10.40 -10.72 12.55
CA LEU A 284 10.71 -10.63 13.98
C LEU A 284 11.16 -9.21 14.35
N THR A 285 10.59 -8.62 15.39
CA THR A 285 11.04 -7.35 15.98
C THR A 285 11.78 -7.59 17.29
N VAL A 286 13.01 -7.11 17.36
CA VAL A 286 13.94 -7.18 18.50
C VAL A 286 14.14 -5.76 19.07
N ASP A 287 14.11 -5.63 20.39
CA ASP A 287 14.28 -4.35 21.09
C ASP A 287 15.76 -4.14 21.49
N PRO A 288 16.32 -2.90 21.52
CA PRO A 288 17.71 -2.68 21.92
C PRO A 288 18.09 -3.23 23.30
N VAL A 289 17.12 -3.44 24.19
CA VAL A 289 17.34 -4.07 25.49
C VAL A 289 17.54 -5.60 25.43
N THR A 290 17.39 -6.24 24.27
CA THR A 290 17.60 -7.69 24.10
C THR A 290 19.08 -8.06 24.30
N PRO A 291 19.41 -9.13 25.05
CA PRO A 291 20.77 -9.65 25.13
C PRO A 291 21.35 -9.93 23.73
N ASP A 292 22.64 -9.64 23.53
CA ASP A 292 23.31 -9.75 22.23
C ASP A 292 22.68 -8.92 21.09
N TYR A 293 21.86 -7.91 21.41
CA TYR A 293 21.24 -7.02 20.40
C TYR A 293 22.24 -6.50 19.37
N ALA A 294 23.46 -6.16 19.81
CA ALA A 294 24.51 -5.66 18.93
C ALA A 294 24.91 -6.65 17.82
N ARG A 295 24.78 -7.97 18.05
CA ARG A 295 25.01 -8.99 17.00
C ARG A 295 23.82 -9.06 16.05
N PHE A 296 22.59 -9.06 16.57
CA PHE A 296 21.39 -9.04 15.72
C PHE A 296 21.24 -7.76 14.88
N ALA A 297 21.79 -6.65 15.36
CA ALA A 297 21.77 -5.34 14.71
C ALA A 297 22.94 -5.13 13.73
N ARG A 298 23.59 -6.19 13.26
CA ARG A 298 24.72 -6.15 12.32
C ARG A 298 24.49 -7.07 11.12
N SER A 299 25.13 -6.73 10.01
CA SER A 299 25.08 -7.50 8.76
C SER A 299 25.56 -8.96 8.96
N ASP A 300 26.43 -9.21 9.94
CA ASP A 300 26.97 -10.53 10.29
C ASP A 300 25.91 -11.52 10.80
N ALA A 301 24.75 -11.05 11.24
CA ALA A 301 23.63 -11.91 11.65
C ALA A 301 23.03 -12.72 10.48
N TYR A 302 23.30 -12.33 9.24
CA TYR A 302 22.81 -13.04 8.07
C TYR A 302 23.33 -14.48 8.03
N GLY A 303 22.42 -15.44 7.84
CA GLY A 303 22.74 -16.86 7.76
C GLY A 303 22.77 -17.58 9.10
N TYR A 304 22.72 -16.86 10.23
CA TYR A 304 22.65 -17.48 11.55
C TYR A 304 21.38 -18.30 11.72
N ASP A 305 21.56 -19.52 12.22
CA ASP A 305 20.48 -20.35 12.72
C ASP A 305 20.07 -19.84 14.11
N VAL A 306 18.77 -19.67 14.33
CA VAL A 306 18.21 -19.03 15.52
C VAL A 306 17.06 -19.84 16.11
N ALA A 307 17.00 -19.88 17.43
CA ALA A 307 15.86 -20.35 18.19
C ALA A 307 15.23 -19.17 18.94
N MET A 308 13.92 -19.00 18.84
CA MET A 308 13.22 -17.87 19.45
C MET A 308 11.85 -18.26 19.98
N THR A 309 11.37 -17.51 20.98
CA THR A 309 10.04 -17.69 21.58
C THR A 309 9.35 -16.35 21.71
N GLY A 310 8.13 -16.22 21.19
CA GLY A 310 7.39 -14.96 21.25
C GLY A 310 5.96 -15.06 20.71
N GLU A 311 5.21 -13.98 20.80
CA GLU A 311 3.83 -13.92 20.26
C GLU A 311 3.88 -13.82 18.73
N LEU A 312 3.37 -14.83 18.01
CA LEU A 312 3.23 -14.80 16.55
C LEU A 312 1.85 -14.27 16.16
N GLN A 313 1.83 -13.03 15.70
CA GLN A 313 0.61 -12.30 15.37
C GLN A 313 0.37 -12.29 13.86
N GLY A 314 -0.90 -12.44 13.49
CA GLY A 314 -1.40 -12.14 12.16
C GLY A 314 -1.25 -10.66 11.84
N ALA A 315 -1.13 -10.33 10.57
CA ALA A 315 -1.06 -8.94 10.14
C ALA A 315 -2.44 -8.28 10.19
N SER A 316 -2.50 -7.00 10.59
CA SER A 316 -3.75 -6.25 10.58
C SER A 316 -4.23 -5.96 9.16
N HIS A 317 -5.52 -6.22 8.90
CA HIS A 317 -6.21 -5.78 7.69
C HIS A 317 -6.42 -4.26 7.69
N ALA A 318 -6.85 -3.72 6.55
CA ALA A 318 -7.23 -2.32 6.45
C ALA A 318 -8.44 -2.02 7.37
N ALA A 319 -8.24 -1.16 8.37
CA ALA A 319 -9.32 -0.72 9.26
C ALA A 319 -10.33 0.22 8.57
N ASN A 320 -9.94 0.85 7.46
CA ASN A 320 -10.79 1.73 6.66
C ASN A 320 -10.58 1.48 5.16
N GLN A 321 -11.60 1.72 4.32
CA GLN A 321 -11.55 1.44 2.87
C GLN A 321 -10.38 2.11 2.11
N GLY A 322 -10.06 3.37 2.45
CA GLY A 322 -8.91 4.11 1.89
C GLY A 322 -7.54 3.86 2.56
N SER A 323 -7.44 2.99 3.56
CA SER A 323 -6.18 2.77 4.32
C SER A 323 -5.28 1.68 3.73
N PHE A 324 -4.03 1.62 4.18
CA PHE A 324 -3.08 0.59 3.75
C PHE A 324 -3.38 -0.76 4.40
N ASP A 325 -3.66 -1.78 3.59
CA ASP A 325 -3.82 -3.15 4.06
C ASP A 325 -2.44 -3.81 4.27
N GLN A 326 -2.03 -3.90 5.53
CA GLN A 326 -0.75 -4.49 5.90
C GLN A 326 -0.75 -6.01 5.70
N ALA A 327 -1.86 -6.70 5.91
CA ALA A 327 -1.97 -8.14 5.71
C ALA A 327 -1.74 -8.51 4.24
N ASN A 328 -2.40 -7.81 3.32
CA ASN A 328 -2.21 -8.02 1.88
C ASN A 328 -0.78 -7.71 1.44
N TYR A 329 -0.18 -6.63 1.94
CA TYR A 329 1.22 -6.32 1.63
C TYR A 329 2.19 -7.42 2.10
N LEU A 330 2.01 -7.95 3.31
CA LEU A 330 2.90 -8.99 3.86
C LEU A 330 2.69 -10.32 3.14
N ARG A 331 1.44 -10.68 2.83
CA ARG A 331 1.09 -11.83 1.99
C ARG A 331 1.80 -11.77 0.64
N ASN A 332 1.76 -10.63 -0.03
CA ASN A 332 2.45 -10.42 -1.32
C ASN A 332 3.98 -10.52 -1.22
N ASN A 333 4.55 -10.28 -0.04
CA ASN A 333 5.98 -10.45 0.24
C ASN A 333 6.32 -11.81 0.87
N ASN A 334 5.39 -12.78 0.83
CA ASN A 334 5.55 -14.12 1.39
C ASN A 334 5.90 -14.08 2.89
N ILE A 335 5.27 -13.19 3.66
CA ILE A 335 5.41 -13.10 5.12
C ILE A 335 4.09 -13.56 5.75
N GLY A 336 4.13 -14.66 6.49
CA GLY A 336 2.95 -15.32 7.06
C GLY A 336 2.56 -14.82 8.46
N GLY A 337 3.48 -14.14 9.16
CA GLY A 337 3.24 -13.63 10.50
C GLY A 337 4.30 -12.65 10.98
N GLN A 338 3.98 -11.92 12.04
CA GLN A 338 4.88 -11.01 12.73
C GLN A 338 5.10 -11.46 14.16
N MET A 339 6.33 -11.36 14.64
CA MET A 339 6.67 -11.68 16.01
C MET A 339 7.35 -10.48 16.67
N ARG A 340 6.98 -10.18 17.91
CA ARG A 340 7.68 -9.19 18.74
C ARG A 340 8.17 -9.87 20.01
N LEU A 341 9.46 -9.74 20.29
CA LEU A 341 10.04 -10.29 21.50
C LEU A 341 9.74 -9.34 22.67
N ARG A 342 9.01 -9.83 23.67
CA ARG A 342 8.87 -9.16 24.97
C ARG A 342 9.96 -9.70 25.89
N ILE A 343 10.74 -8.80 26.48
CA ILE A 343 11.80 -9.20 27.39
C ILE A 343 11.20 -9.32 28.79
N PRO A 344 11.18 -10.53 29.39
CA PRO A 344 10.78 -10.68 30.78
C PRO A 344 11.81 -9.98 31.68
N LEU A 345 11.34 -9.31 32.75
CA LEU A 345 12.19 -8.64 33.75
C LEU A 345 13.22 -9.59 34.40
N SER A 346 12.93 -10.90 34.41
CA SER A 346 13.74 -11.94 35.06
C SER A 346 13.58 -13.31 34.37
N GLY A 347 13.96 -13.42 33.09
CA GLY A 347 13.89 -14.69 32.33
C GLY A 347 14.99 -14.84 31.28
N PRO A 348 15.16 -16.04 30.69
CA PRO A 348 16.12 -16.27 29.61
C PRO A 348 15.79 -15.41 28.39
N SER A 349 16.81 -15.09 27.58
CA SER A 349 16.61 -14.33 26.34
C SER A 349 15.58 -15.05 25.45
N PRO A 350 14.58 -14.35 24.89
CA PRO A 350 13.59 -14.96 24.02
C PRO A 350 14.14 -15.26 22.61
N ILE A 351 15.43 -15.03 22.35
CA ILE A 351 16.13 -15.37 21.11
C ILE A 351 17.58 -15.79 21.40
N HIS A 352 18.03 -16.82 20.69
CA HIS A 352 19.39 -17.37 20.77
C HIS A 352 19.95 -17.67 19.37
N ILE A 353 21.22 -17.34 19.16
CA ILE A 353 22.00 -17.78 17.99
C ILE A 353 22.48 -19.21 18.29
N ILE A 354 22.21 -20.15 17.39
CA ILE A 354 22.55 -21.56 17.55
C ILE A 354 23.78 -21.89 16.71
N GLN A 355 24.74 -22.57 17.34
CA GLN A 355 26.01 -22.96 16.75
C GLN A 355 26.05 -24.48 16.54
N PRO A 356 26.53 -24.98 15.38
CA PRO A 356 26.71 -26.41 15.17
C PRO A 356 27.69 -27.01 16.17
N GLN A 357 27.41 -28.25 16.62
CA GLN A 357 28.32 -28.96 17.52
C GLN A 357 29.72 -29.11 16.91
N GLY A 358 30.75 -28.70 17.67
CA GLY A 358 32.16 -28.77 17.25
C GLY A 358 32.65 -27.63 16.36
N ALA A 359 31.81 -26.64 16.03
CA ALA A 359 32.25 -25.43 15.33
C ALA A 359 32.76 -24.36 16.31
N GLU A 360 33.73 -23.53 15.90
CA GLU A 360 34.21 -22.37 16.69
C GLU A 360 33.35 -21.11 16.48
N GLU A 361 32.70 -20.96 15.31
CA GLU A 361 31.78 -19.87 15.00
C GLU A 361 30.42 -20.38 14.50
N PRO A 362 29.35 -19.56 14.59
CA PRO A 362 28.07 -19.86 13.95
C PRO A 362 28.23 -20.02 12.45
N ARG A 363 27.40 -20.89 11.85
CA ARG A 363 27.41 -21.06 10.39
C ARG A 363 27.02 -19.74 9.72
N GLN A 364 27.92 -19.25 8.87
CA GLN A 364 27.68 -18.09 8.02
C GLN A 364 27.05 -18.51 6.69
N GLY A 365 26.58 -17.52 5.93
CA GLY A 365 25.78 -17.72 4.73
C GLY A 365 26.59 -18.12 3.50
N ASN A 366 26.21 -17.57 2.36
CA ASN A 366 26.92 -17.78 1.09
C ASN A 366 28.12 -16.82 1.04
N GLY A 367 29.32 -17.30 0.69
CA GLY A 367 30.53 -16.48 0.63
C GLY A 367 30.44 -15.25 -0.30
N LEU A 368 29.62 -15.29 -1.35
CA LEU A 368 29.34 -14.10 -2.18
C LEU A 368 28.57 -13.03 -1.39
N VAL A 369 27.65 -13.46 -0.52
CA VAL A 369 26.88 -12.56 0.33
C VAL A 369 27.76 -11.96 1.42
N GLU A 370 28.59 -12.76 2.06
CA GLU A 370 29.57 -12.28 3.05
C GLU A 370 30.51 -11.24 2.46
N PHE A 371 31.11 -11.52 1.30
CA PHE A 371 31.94 -10.55 0.59
C PHE A 371 31.19 -9.24 0.30
N SER A 372 29.93 -9.34 -0.11
CA SER A 372 29.09 -8.18 -0.40
C SER A 372 28.80 -7.36 0.86
N LEU A 373 28.46 -8.00 1.98
CA LEU A 373 28.18 -7.32 3.25
C LEU A 373 29.44 -6.68 3.85
N TYR A 374 30.59 -7.34 3.75
CA TYR A 374 31.88 -6.76 4.11
C TYR A 374 32.17 -5.49 3.30
N LEU A 375 32.00 -5.54 1.97
CA LEU A 375 32.19 -4.40 1.09
C LEU A 375 31.26 -3.22 1.46
N ARG A 376 29.99 -3.52 1.80
CA ARG A 376 29.04 -2.52 2.29
C ARG A 376 29.55 -1.84 3.57
N ASP A 377 29.92 -2.61 4.59
CA ASP A 377 30.31 -2.09 5.89
C ASP A 377 31.58 -1.21 5.79
N GLU A 378 32.55 -1.62 4.96
CA GLU A 378 33.72 -0.81 4.64
C GLU A 378 33.37 0.49 3.91
N MET A 379 32.47 0.45 2.94
CA MET A 379 31.99 1.66 2.27
C MET A 379 31.27 2.62 3.23
N VAL A 380 30.47 2.11 4.18
CA VAL A 380 29.83 2.92 5.23
C VAL A 380 30.89 3.60 6.10
N ARG A 381 31.94 2.86 6.49
CA ARG A 381 33.06 3.39 7.28
C ARG A 381 33.73 4.55 6.55
N VAL A 382 34.06 4.38 5.27
CA VAL A 382 34.66 5.45 4.45
C VAL A 382 33.74 6.68 4.39
N ILE A 383 32.46 6.52 4.04
CA ILE A 383 31.50 7.63 3.92
C ILE A 383 31.39 8.42 5.23
N LYS A 384 31.33 7.73 6.38
CA LYS A 384 31.26 8.37 7.70
C LYS A 384 32.53 9.13 8.07
N GLN A 385 33.70 8.64 7.65
CA GLN A 385 34.99 9.28 7.95
C GLN A 385 35.27 10.50 7.05
N THR A 386 34.73 10.52 5.82
CA THR A 386 35.04 11.55 4.83
C THR A 386 33.98 12.63 4.66
N THR A 387 32.79 12.45 5.21
CA THR A 387 31.64 13.34 4.98
C THR A 387 30.94 13.70 6.30
N PRO A 388 30.61 14.98 6.55
CA PRO A 388 29.83 15.38 7.71
C PRO A 388 28.36 14.94 7.61
N GLN A 389 27.69 14.79 8.75
CA GLN A 389 26.23 14.68 8.80
C GLN A 389 25.62 16.04 8.38
N PRO A 390 24.52 16.10 7.60
CA PRO A 390 23.60 15.03 7.21
C PRO A 390 23.99 14.37 5.88
N ASN A 391 25.00 14.90 5.18
CA ASN A 391 25.43 14.47 3.86
C ASN A 391 25.94 13.02 3.88
N SER A 392 26.62 12.57 4.93
CA SER A 392 27.04 11.17 5.07
C SER A 392 25.87 10.19 5.14
N ALA A 393 24.78 10.56 5.84
CA ALA A 393 23.55 9.79 5.87
C ALA A 393 22.86 9.78 4.51
N PHE A 394 22.85 10.92 3.80
CA PHE A 394 22.31 11.01 2.45
C PHE A 394 23.12 10.17 1.46
N HIS A 395 24.45 10.22 1.53
CA HIS A 395 25.34 9.40 0.69
C HIS A 395 25.09 7.92 0.95
N GLY A 396 25.05 7.48 2.21
CA GLY A 396 24.75 6.08 2.55
C GLY A 396 23.34 5.63 2.13
N ALA A 397 22.34 6.51 2.21
CA ALA A 397 21.00 6.24 1.70
C ALA A 397 20.99 6.08 0.17
N LEU A 398 21.68 6.96 -0.53
CA LEU A 398 21.75 6.99 -2.00
C LEU A 398 22.57 5.83 -2.57
N THR A 399 23.75 5.55 -2.00
CA THR A 399 24.70 4.58 -2.56
C THR A 399 24.41 3.15 -2.11
N LEU A 400 24.08 2.95 -0.84
CA LEU A 400 23.94 1.64 -0.22
C LEU A 400 22.49 1.32 0.17
N GLY A 401 21.55 2.25 -0.04
CA GLY A 401 20.14 2.05 0.30
C GLY A 401 19.84 2.14 1.80
N LEU A 402 20.69 2.79 2.59
CA LEU A 402 20.53 2.97 4.03
C LEU A 402 19.46 4.02 4.38
N ARG A 403 18.20 3.69 4.10
CA ARG A 403 17.04 4.59 4.24
C ARG A 403 16.88 5.18 5.65
N TYR A 404 17.23 4.42 6.69
CA TYR A 404 17.01 4.80 8.08
C TYR A 404 17.94 5.91 8.57
N GLY A 405 19.11 6.08 7.94
CA GLY A 405 20.00 7.21 8.24
C GLY A 405 19.38 8.57 7.92
N MET A 406 18.38 8.62 7.02
CA MET A 406 17.74 9.88 6.57
C MET A 406 16.37 10.14 7.18
N GLN A 407 15.64 9.10 7.62
CA GLN A 407 14.26 9.22 8.10
C GLN A 407 14.11 9.99 9.42
N ASN A 408 15.18 10.11 10.20
CA ASN A 408 15.19 10.83 11.48
C ASN A 408 16.11 12.06 11.44
N THR A 409 16.55 12.47 10.26
CA THR A 409 17.50 13.57 10.10
C THR A 409 16.74 14.85 9.82
N VAL A 410 16.96 15.84 10.67
CA VAL A 410 16.36 17.18 10.55
C VAL A 410 16.89 17.85 9.27
N SER A 411 16.07 18.73 8.69
CA SER A 411 16.42 19.47 7.48
C SER A 411 17.76 20.19 7.61
N VAL A 412 18.47 20.33 6.49
CA VAL A 412 19.71 21.11 6.38
C VAL A 412 19.47 22.60 6.70
N ALA A 413 18.22 23.04 6.66
CA ALA A 413 17.80 24.40 6.97
C ALA A 413 17.28 24.59 8.41
N SER A 414 17.41 23.58 9.29
CA SER A 414 16.95 23.66 10.68
C SER A 414 17.94 24.39 11.59
N ASP A 415 17.42 25.07 12.61
CA ASP A 415 18.23 25.78 13.61
C ASP A 415 18.97 24.80 14.56
N ASP A 416 18.51 23.55 14.68
CA ASP A 416 19.18 22.47 15.42
C ASP A 416 20.57 22.11 14.84
N TYR A 417 20.91 22.59 13.64
CA TYR A 417 22.25 22.48 13.06
C TYR A 417 23.29 23.43 13.67
N ASP A 418 22.88 24.38 14.52
CA ASP A 418 23.80 25.37 15.12
C ASP A 418 24.76 24.77 16.16
N SER A 419 24.61 23.51 16.56
CA SER A 419 25.61 22.85 17.41
C SER A 419 26.73 22.18 16.59
N ALA A 420 27.78 22.98 16.35
CA ALA A 420 29.18 22.62 16.09
C ALA A 420 29.69 22.48 14.63
N VAL A 421 30.69 23.34 14.34
CA VAL A 421 31.78 23.27 13.34
C VAL A 421 31.62 24.06 12.01
N VAL A 422 30.43 24.29 11.46
CA VAL A 422 30.27 25.14 10.24
C VAL A 422 28.99 25.98 10.32
N PRO A 423 29.04 27.33 10.36
CA PRO A 423 27.83 28.15 10.33
C PRO A 423 27.09 27.95 9.01
N PRO A 424 25.73 27.95 9.02
CA PRO A 424 24.96 27.76 7.80
C PRO A 424 25.30 28.86 6.78
N LEU A 425 25.68 28.43 5.57
CA LEU A 425 26.06 29.31 4.47
C LEU A 425 24.87 30.17 3.98
N VAL A 426 23.64 29.78 4.35
CA VAL A 426 22.39 30.48 4.05
C VAL A 426 21.49 30.39 5.29
N ASN A 427 21.16 31.52 5.91
CA ASN A 427 20.14 31.61 6.95
C ASN A 427 18.76 31.54 6.28
N LEU A 428 18.12 30.36 6.34
CA LEU A 428 16.91 30.04 5.56
C LEU A 428 15.59 30.25 6.34
N GLY A 429 15.65 30.84 7.53
CA GLY A 429 14.49 31.17 8.35
C GLY A 429 14.33 30.24 9.55
N LYS A 430 13.82 30.81 10.65
CA LYS A 430 13.64 30.17 11.94
C LYS A 430 12.50 29.14 11.92
N ASP A 431 12.61 28.12 12.78
CA ASP A 431 11.58 27.11 13.10
C ASP A 431 11.31 26.05 12.02
N THR A 432 12.27 25.16 11.73
CA THR A 432 11.92 23.90 11.05
C THR A 432 12.47 22.63 11.69
N ASP A 433 11.59 21.95 12.43
CA ASP A 433 11.76 20.55 12.85
C ASP A 433 11.44 19.55 11.71
N ALA A 434 11.29 20.05 10.48
CA ALA A 434 10.93 19.24 9.32
C ALA A 434 12.02 18.21 9.02
N LEU A 435 11.61 16.95 8.87
CA LEU A 435 12.53 15.87 8.50
C LEU A 435 12.78 15.91 6.99
N ILE A 436 14.02 15.63 6.59
CA ILE A 436 14.39 15.58 5.16
C ILE A 436 13.49 14.60 4.38
N ALA A 437 13.08 13.50 5.03
CA ALA A 437 12.18 12.52 4.43
C ALA A 437 10.79 13.10 4.07
N ASP A 438 10.25 14.02 4.89
CA ASP A 438 8.97 14.67 4.63
C ASP A 438 9.08 15.72 3.53
N GLU A 439 10.18 16.50 3.53
CA GLU A 439 10.49 17.44 2.45
C GLU A 439 10.64 16.69 1.11
N PHE A 440 11.29 15.53 1.12
CA PHE A 440 11.45 14.70 -0.07
C PHE A 440 10.14 14.06 -0.55
N ARG A 441 9.26 13.69 0.40
CA ARG A 441 7.92 13.19 0.10
C ARG A 441 7.07 14.27 -0.58
N ALA A 442 7.05 15.47 -0.02
CA ALA A 442 6.31 16.61 -0.57
C ALA A 442 6.87 17.09 -1.92
N SER A 443 8.20 17.17 -2.06
CA SER A 443 8.85 17.59 -3.30
C SER A 443 8.88 16.52 -4.41
N GLY A 444 8.40 15.29 -4.14
CA GLY A 444 8.36 14.20 -5.12
C GLY A 444 9.71 13.52 -5.42
N ILE A 445 10.76 13.83 -4.66
CA ILE A 445 12.11 13.27 -4.84
C ILE A 445 12.43 12.10 -3.89
N ASN A 446 11.47 11.68 -3.04
CA ASN A 446 11.63 10.55 -2.09
C ASN A 446 12.07 9.22 -2.74
N HIS A 447 11.78 9.03 -4.03
CA HIS A 447 12.23 7.86 -4.78
C HIS A 447 13.76 7.76 -4.91
N VAL A 448 14.49 8.84 -4.63
CA VAL A 448 15.96 8.87 -4.57
C VAL A 448 16.50 8.20 -3.30
N LEU A 449 15.75 8.20 -2.19
CA LEU A 449 16.16 7.54 -0.95
C LEU A 449 15.95 6.02 -0.96
N ALA A 450 15.27 5.52 -1.98
CA ALA A 450 15.11 4.10 -2.23
C ALA A 450 15.98 3.72 -3.43
N VAL A 451 16.93 2.81 -3.24
CA VAL A 451 17.72 2.27 -4.36
C VAL A 451 16.75 1.70 -5.40
N SER A 452 16.84 2.30 -6.59
CA SER A 452 15.88 2.16 -7.68
C SER A 452 16.58 1.87 -9.01
N GLY A 453 15.79 1.67 -10.07
CA GLY A 453 16.30 1.49 -11.44
C GLY A 453 17.29 2.58 -11.86
N LEU A 454 17.03 3.83 -11.49
CA LEU A 454 17.89 4.96 -11.78
C LEU A 454 19.30 4.76 -11.18
N HIS A 455 19.40 4.33 -9.92
CA HIS A 455 20.68 4.10 -9.25
C HIS A 455 21.49 3.00 -9.96
N VAL A 456 20.84 1.87 -10.24
CA VAL A 456 21.47 0.74 -10.94
C VAL A 456 21.94 1.16 -12.33
N THR A 457 21.14 1.95 -13.06
CA THR A 457 21.54 2.47 -14.39
C THR A 457 22.68 3.48 -14.30
N ILE A 458 22.71 4.36 -13.30
CA ILE A 458 23.84 5.30 -13.07
C ILE A 458 25.12 4.52 -12.78
N ILE A 459 25.06 3.50 -11.92
CA ILE A 459 26.19 2.61 -11.61
C ILE A 459 26.65 1.87 -12.87
N THR A 460 25.70 1.38 -13.67
CA THR A 460 25.99 0.72 -14.95
C THR A 460 26.72 1.66 -15.91
N ILE A 461 26.24 2.90 -16.08
CA ILE A 461 26.87 3.93 -16.92
C ILE A 461 28.29 4.26 -16.42
N MET A 462 28.47 4.36 -15.09
CA MET A 462 29.77 4.59 -14.47
C MET A 462 30.77 3.49 -14.85
N PHE A 463 30.42 2.22 -14.66
CA PHE A 463 31.29 1.11 -15.02
C PHE A 463 31.55 1.03 -16.53
N ILE A 464 30.53 1.24 -17.37
CA ILE A 464 30.72 1.34 -18.83
C ILE A 464 31.74 2.44 -19.15
N GLY A 465 31.60 3.63 -18.56
CA GLY A 465 32.52 4.75 -18.76
C GLY A 465 33.96 4.41 -18.39
N ILE A 466 34.17 3.76 -17.24
CA ILE A 466 35.49 3.29 -16.79
C ILE A 466 36.09 2.29 -17.79
N PHE A 467 35.34 1.25 -18.17
CA PHE A 467 35.85 0.23 -19.10
C PHE A 467 36.09 0.76 -20.52
N VAL A 468 35.26 1.69 -20.98
CA VAL A 468 35.45 2.38 -22.26
C VAL A 468 36.70 3.26 -22.23
N MET A 469 36.94 3.98 -21.13
CA MET A 469 38.17 4.76 -20.93
C MET A 469 39.41 3.87 -20.91
N MET A 470 39.29 2.67 -20.34
CA MET A 470 40.33 1.62 -20.37
C MET A 470 40.42 0.86 -21.71
N LYS A 471 39.61 1.21 -22.70
CA LYS A 471 39.55 0.56 -24.03
C LYS A 471 39.25 -0.95 -23.99
N VAL A 472 38.52 -1.42 -22.97
CA VAL A 472 38.10 -2.83 -22.84
C VAL A 472 36.92 -3.12 -23.77
N SER A 473 36.91 -4.29 -24.41
CA SER A 473 35.83 -4.65 -25.35
C SER A 473 34.50 -4.94 -24.64
N LYS A 474 33.38 -4.57 -25.28
CA LYS A 474 32.02 -4.74 -24.74
C LYS A 474 31.67 -6.17 -24.33
N LYS A 475 32.19 -7.17 -25.04
CA LYS A 475 31.92 -8.58 -24.75
C LYS A 475 32.60 -9.06 -23.46
N VAL A 476 33.64 -8.37 -23.01
CA VAL A 476 34.40 -8.71 -21.81
C VAL A 476 33.87 -7.97 -20.59
N TYR A 477 33.59 -6.67 -20.70
CA TYR A 477 33.14 -5.91 -19.54
C TYR A 477 31.66 -6.14 -19.20
N VAL A 478 30.79 -6.55 -20.14
CA VAL A 478 29.35 -6.75 -19.85
C VAL A 478 29.11 -7.80 -18.75
N PRO A 479 29.71 -9.02 -18.81
CA PRO A 479 29.62 -9.98 -17.71
C PRO A 479 30.14 -9.45 -16.37
N PHE A 480 31.23 -8.66 -16.39
CA PHE A 480 31.78 -8.06 -15.18
C PHE A 480 30.83 -7.05 -14.55
N ILE A 481 30.18 -6.21 -15.36
CA ILE A 481 29.16 -5.27 -14.87
C ILE A 481 27.98 -6.04 -14.29
N ILE A 482 27.51 -7.10 -14.94
CA ILE A 482 26.42 -7.93 -14.40
C ILE A 482 26.80 -8.53 -13.05
N PHE A 483 28.02 -9.05 -12.91
CA PHE A 483 28.54 -9.53 -11.64
C PHE A 483 28.57 -8.42 -10.57
N ALA A 484 29.06 -7.22 -10.92
CA ALA A 484 29.05 -6.07 -10.02
C ALA A 484 27.61 -5.65 -9.61
N LEU A 485 26.64 -5.75 -10.52
CA LEU A 485 25.23 -5.49 -10.23
C LEU A 485 24.60 -6.53 -9.29
N VAL A 486 25.05 -7.80 -9.36
CA VAL A 486 24.63 -8.86 -8.41
C VAL A 486 25.19 -8.56 -7.02
N VAL A 487 26.49 -8.25 -6.91
CA VAL A 487 27.11 -7.83 -5.65
C VAL A 487 26.40 -6.59 -5.08
N PHE A 488 26.11 -5.60 -5.94
CA PHE A 488 25.35 -4.41 -5.55
C PHE A 488 23.93 -4.74 -5.05
N ALA A 489 23.21 -5.65 -5.72
CA ALA A 489 21.89 -6.07 -5.26
C ALA A 489 21.94 -6.64 -3.85
N ILE A 490 22.95 -7.47 -3.55
CA ILE A 490 23.15 -8.06 -2.22
C ILE A 490 23.53 -6.99 -1.18
N ILE A 491 24.47 -6.09 -1.50
CA ILE A 491 24.87 -4.95 -0.64
C ILE A 491 23.67 -4.15 -0.14
N THR A 492 22.68 -3.93 -1.02
CA THR A 492 21.47 -3.16 -0.67
C THR A 492 20.39 -3.97 0.05
N GLY A 493 20.69 -5.21 0.44
CA GLY A 493 19.79 -6.14 1.13
C GLY A 493 18.81 -6.85 0.19
N ALA A 494 19.15 -7.01 -1.10
CA ALA A 494 18.35 -7.66 -2.13
C ALA A 494 16.89 -7.20 -2.18
N ARG A 495 16.64 -5.92 -1.88
CA ARG A 495 15.29 -5.35 -1.86
C ARG A 495 14.59 -5.59 -3.20
N PRO A 496 13.27 -5.83 -3.21
CA PRO A 496 12.53 -6.08 -4.45
C PRO A 496 12.80 -5.02 -5.54
N SER A 497 12.88 -3.73 -5.18
CA SER A 497 13.19 -2.67 -6.15
C SER A 497 14.58 -2.80 -6.78
N THR A 498 15.62 -3.09 -6.00
CA THR A 498 16.98 -3.26 -6.50
C THR A 498 17.10 -4.52 -7.34
N LEU A 499 16.52 -5.63 -6.89
CA LEU A 499 16.56 -6.90 -7.61
C LEU A 499 15.95 -6.77 -9.02
N ARG A 500 14.76 -6.15 -9.11
CA ARG A 500 14.11 -5.87 -10.39
C ARG A 500 14.97 -4.99 -11.29
N ALA A 501 15.57 -3.95 -10.73
CA ALA A 501 16.43 -3.04 -11.46
C ALA A 501 17.70 -3.73 -11.99
N CYS A 502 18.36 -4.57 -11.19
CA CYS A 502 19.53 -5.34 -11.59
C CYS A 502 19.19 -6.37 -12.66
N ILE A 503 18.04 -7.07 -12.55
CA ILE A 503 17.56 -7.99 -13.59
C ILE A 503 17.34 -7.24 -14.92
N MET A 504 16.59 -6.13 -14.89
CA MET A 504 16.30 -5.35 -16.10
C MET A 504 17.56 -4.73 -16.73
N ASN A 505 18.50 -4.19 -15.94
CA ASN A 505 19.76 -3.67 -16.46
C ASN A 505 20.66 -4.79 -16.99
N SER A 506 20.71 -5.95 -16.32
CA SER A 506 21.49 -7.10 -16.81
C SER A 506 20.96 -7.61 -18.15
N LEU A 507 19.64 -7.76 -18.30
CA LEU A 507 19.02 -8.14 -19.57
C LEU A 507 19.25 -7.09 -20.66
N PHE A 508 19.16 -5.81 -20.31
CA PHE A 508 19.51 -4.71 -21.22
C PHE A 508 20.97 -4.81 -21.71
N LEU A 509 21.92 -5.01 -20.80
CA LEU A 509 23.35 -5.13 -21.12
C LEU A 509 23.67 -6.36 -21.97
N LEU A 510 23.04 -7.50 -21.68
CA LEU A 510 23.20 -8.72 -22.48
C LEU A 510 22.68 -8.49 -23.90
N THR A 511 21.50 -7.87 -24.04
CA THR A 511 20.89 -7.59 -25.34
C THR A 511 21.73 -6.57 -26.13
N TRP A 512 22.14 -5.48 -25.49
CA TRP A 512 22.95 -4.43 -26.12
C TRP A 512 24.38 -4.92 -26.48
N GLY A 513 25.02 -5.66 -25.57
CA GLY A 513 26.39 -6.17 -25.74
C GLY A 513 26.51 -7.27 -26.78
N TYR A 514 25.58 -8.23 -26.80
CA TYR A 514 25.65 -9.44 -27.62
C TYR A 514 24.72 -9.43 -28.84
N MET A 515 23.54 -8.79 -28.77
CA MET A 515 22.58 -8.77 -29.89
C MET A 515 22.70 -7.53 -30.78
N GLY A 516 23.49 -6.52 -30.38
CA GLY A 516 23.75 -5.31 -31.20
C GLY A 516 22.53 -4.40 -31.39
N GLU A 517 21.50 -4.56 -30.57
CA GLU A 517 20.25 -3.82 -30.65
C GLU A 517 20.38 -2.39 -30.10
N GLY A 518 19.57 -1.48 -30.65
CA GLY A 518 19.48 -0.11 -30.12
C GLY A 518 18.84 -0.06 -28.73
N VAL A 519 19.17 0.99 -27.95
CA VAL A 519 18.75 1.15 -26.54
C VAL A 519 17.25 0.91 -26.33
N ARG A 520 16.40 1.49 -27.19
CA ARG A 520 14.94 1.34 -27.11
C ARG A 520 14.48 -0.10 -27.34
N ALA A 521 15.10 -0.81 -28.29
CA ALA A 521 14.75 -2.19 -28.62
C ALA A 521 15.17 -3.14 -27.49
N SER A 522 16.34 -2.92 -26.89
CA SER A 522 16.82 -3.68 -25.74
C SER A 522 15.90 -3.53 -24.52
N ALA A 523 15.42 -2.32 -24.23
CA ALA A 523 14.47 -2.09 -23.15
C ALA A 523 13.12 -2.79 -23.39
N LEU A 524 12.55 -2.68 -24.60
CA LEU A 524 11.25 -3.28 -24.94
C LEU A 524 11.28 -4.82 -24.96
N LEU A 525 12.44 -5.43 -25.14
CA LEU A 525 12.65 -6.88 -24.94
C LEU A 525 12.82 -7.21 -23.45
N GLY A 526 13.69 -6.48 -22.74
CA GLY A 526 14.09 -6.81 -21.36
C GLY A 526 12.96 -6.68 -20.35
N VAL A 527 12.07 -5.69 -20.52
CA VAL A 527 10.93 -5.43 -19.61
C VAL A 527 9.97 -6.63 -19.49
N PRO A 528 9.36 -7.15 -20.56
CA PRO A 528 8.43 -8.28 -20.45
C PRO A 528 9.12 -9.58 -19.98
N VAL A 529 10.38 -9.80 -20.36
CA VAL A 529 11.16 -10.97 -19.90
C VAL A 529 11.45 -10.87 -18.41
N ALA A 530 11.87 -9.71 -17.91
CA ALA A 530 12.07 -9.48 -16.49
C ALA A 530 10.75 -9.69 -15.71
N ALA A 531 9.65 -9.11 -16.19
CA ALA A 531 8.33 -9.28 -15.57
C ALA A 531 7.94 -10.76 -15.48
N PHE A 532 8.12 -11.52 -16.56
CA PHE A 532 7.88 -12.96 -16.59
C PHE A 532 8.74 -13.71 -15.56
N MET A 533 10.05 -13.45 -15.49
CA MET A 533 10.94 -14.11 -14.52
C MET A 533 10.53 -13.86 -13.06
N ILE A 534 10.13 -12.62 -12.73
CA ILE A 534 9.73 -12.25 -11.37
C ILE A 534 8.38 -12.87 -11.01
N LEU A 535 7.39 -12.79 -11.92
CA LEU A 535 6.05 -13.30 -11.67
C LEU A 535 5.97 -14.83 -11.71
N LEU A 536 6.96 -15.50 -12.32
CA LEU A 536 7.08 -16.95 -12.23
C LEU A 536 7.41 -17.40 -10.80
N GLN A 537 8.20 -16.62 -10.06
CA GLN A 537 8.52 -16.88 -8.65
C GLN A 537 7.32 -16.59 -7.75
N ASN A 538 6.74 -15.39 -7.87
CA ASN A 538 5.58 -14.98 -7.09
C ASN A 538 4.63 -14.13 -7.94
N PRO A 539 3.52 -14.71 -8.45
CA PRO A 539 2.59 -13.97 -9.31
C PRO A 539 1.78 -12.91 -8.57
N ALA A 540 1.67 -12.98 -7.22
CA ALA A 540 1.01 -11.96 -6.41
C ALA A 540 1.76 -10.60 -6.44
N MET A 541 3.03 -10.58 -6.87
CA MET A 541 3.76 -9.32 -7.05
C MET A 541 3.18 -8.43 -8.16
N ALA A 542 2.31 -8.94 -9.03
CA ALA A 542 1.72 -8.17 -10.14
C ALA A 542 0.91 -6.95 -9.67
N VAL A 543 0.27 -7.04 -8.50
CA VAL A 543 -0.55 -5.95 -7.92
C VAL A 543 0.23 -5.07 -6.95
N ASP A 544 1.43 -5.46 -6.58
CA ASP A 544 2.27 -4.67 -5.68
C ASP A 544 2.59 -3.30 -6.32
N PRO A 545 2.36 -2.18 -5.61
CA PRO A 545 2.63 -0.85 -6.15
C PRO A 545 4.06 -0.70 -6.65
N SER A 546 5.05 -1.34 -5.99
CA SER A 546 6.44 -1.20 -6.39
C SER A 546 6.73 -1.87 -7.74
N PHE A 547 6.07 -2.99 -8.03
CA PHE A 547 6.17 -3.69 -9.31
C PHE A 547 5.59 -2.80 -10.42
N THR A 548 4.32 -2.40 -10.31
CA THR A 548 3.63 -1.62 -11.35
C THR A 548 4.31 -0.29 -11.63
N LEU A 549 4.77 0.41 -10.59
CA LEU A 549 5.50 1.68 -10.73
C LEU A 549 6.85 1.49 -11.46
N SER A 550 7.60 0.41 -11.17
CA SER A 550 8.92 0.18 -11.79
C SER A 550 8.81 -0.15 -13.29
N PHE A 551 7.91 -1.06 -13.65
CA PHE A 551 7.69 -1.47 -15.04
C PHE A 551 6.99 -0.36 -15.83
N GLY A 552 6.02 0.32 -15.23
CA GLY A 552 5.33 1.47 -15.79
C GLY A 552 6.29 2.61 -16.12
N ALA A 553 7.27 2.89 -15.27
CA ALA A 553 8.30 3.89 -15.52
C ALA A 553 9.10 3.62 -16.80
N ILE A 554 9.71 2.44 -16.90
CA ILE A 554 10.57 2.10 -18.06
C ILE A 554 9.75 2.03 -19.34
N LEU A 555 8.53 1.48 -19.28
CA LEU A 555 7.64 1.42 -20.43
C LEU A 555 7.20 2.82 -20.90
N SER A 556 6.87 3.71 -19.96
CA SER A 556 6.54 5.11 -20.25
C SER A 556 7.71 5.83 -20.91
N LEU A 557 8.92 5.65 -20.38
CA LEU A 557 10.15 6.21 -20.96
C LEU A 557 10.39 5.67 -22.39
N ALA A 558 10.24 4.37 -22.61
CA ALA A 558 10.50 3.75 -23.91
C ALA A 558 9.43 4.06 -24.98
N ILE A 559 8.17 4.27 -24.57
CA ILE A 559 7.04 4.47 -25.49
C ILE A 559 6.75 5.96 -25.72
N LEU A 560 6.71 6.78 -24.67
CA LEU A 560 6.15 8.13 -24.71
C LEU A 560 7.17 9.24 -24.97
N THR A 561 8.47 9.02 -24.71
CA THR A 561 9.52 10.04 -24.92
C THR A 561 9.52 10.56 -26.37
N GLN A 562 9.45 9.68 -27.37
CA GLN A 562 9.47 10.08 -28.77
C GLN A 562 8.22 10.86 -29.21
N PRO A 563 6.98 10.41 -28.90
CA PRO A 563 5.77 11.20 -29.13
C PRO A 563 5.82 12.63 -28.56
N PHE A 564 6.28 12.81 -27.32
CA PHE A 564 6.39 14.14 -26.71
C PHE A 564 7.45 15.01 -27.40
N PHE A 565 8.62 14.45 -27.70
CA PHE A 565 9.65 15.15 -28.47
C PHE A 565 9.13 15.63 -29.84
N ASP A 566 8.36 14.78 -30.53
CA ASP A 566 7.75 15.08 -31.82
C ASP A 566 6.68 16.17 -31.78
N ILE A 567 6.06 16.40 -30.61
CA ILE A 567 5.09 17.48 -30.39
C ILE A 567 5.83 18.75 -30.04
N PHE A 568 6.75 18.71 -29.07
CA PHE A 568 7.45 19.89 -28.60
C PHE A 568 8.30 20.55 -29.69
N LYS A 569 8.90 19.77 -30.58
CA LYS A 569 9.67 20.29 -31.73
C LYS A 569 8.85 21.17 -32.71
N LYS A 570 7.52 21.15 -32.62
CA LYS A 570 6.64 21.98 -33.46
C LYS A 570 6.57 23.43 -32.98
N PHE A 571 6.79 23.69 -31.69
CA PHE A 571 6.75 25.04 -31.14
C PHE A 571 8.08 25.76 -31.44
N LYS A 572 8.01 26.84 -32.20
CA LYS A 572 9.14 27.67 -32.66
C LYS A 572 8.77 29.14 -32.62
N GLY A 573 9.75 30.01 -32.43
CA GLY A 573 9.56 31.45 -32.43
C GLY A 573 8.54 31.90 -31.38
N ASN A 574 7.62 32.79 -31.77
CA ASN A 574 6.63 33.35 -30.85
C ASN A 574 5.71 32.29 -30.22
N ASP A 575 5.42 31.18 -30.94
CA ASP A 575 4.58 30.10 -30.42
C ASP A 575 5.28 29.34 -29.27
N PHE A 576 6.61 29.31 -29.28
CA PHE A 576 7.39 28.76 -28.17
C PHE A 576 7.32 29.68 -26.94
N ILE A 577 7.39 31.00 -27.11
CA ILE A 577 7.21 31.96 -26.01
C ILE A 577 5.81 31.84 -25.40
N ALA A 578 4.77 31.81 -26.24
CA ALA A 578 3.40 31.63 -25.78
C ALA A 578 3.23 30.34 -24.98
N PHE A 579 3.85 29.24 -25.43
CA PHE A 579 3.84 27.97 -24.71
C PHE A 579 4.53 28.05 -23.34
N ILE A 580 5.70 28.69 -23.24
CA ILE A 580 6.41 28.87 -21.96
C ILE A 580 5.60 29.76 -21.00
N LEU A 581 5.03 30.87 -21.47
CA LEU A 581 4.18 31.74 -20.66
C LEU A 581 2.96 30.99 -20.12
N LEU A 582 2.36 30.14 -20.96
CA LEU A 582 1.21 29.32 -20.56
C LEU A 582 1.60 28.36 -19.42
N ILE A 583 2.75 27.70 -19.52
CA ILE A 583 3.31 26.87 -18.43
C ILE A 583 3.54 27.71 -17.18
N CYS A 584 4.21 28.87 -17.29
CA CYS A 584 4.50 29.73 -16.14
C CYS A 584 3.23 30.18 -15.40
N VAL A 585 2.17 30.55 -16.13
CA VAL A 585 0.89 30.93 -15.53
C VAL A 585 0.24 29.74 -14.81
N LEU A 586 0.28 28.55 -15.40
CA LEU A 586 -0.23 27.34 -14.74
C LEU A 586 0.57 27.01 -13.48
N THR A 587 1.90 27.06 -13.56
CA THR A 587 2.79 26.83 -12.42
C THR A 587 2.52 27.82 -11.30
N TYR A 588 2.41 29.12 -11.62
CA TYR A 588 2.11 30.15 -10.63
C TYR A 588 0.71 29.96 -10.02
N ALA A 589 -0.32 29.72 -10.83
CA ALA A 589 -1.68 29.51 -10.33
C ALA A 589 -1.74 28.31 -9.37
N TYR A 590 -1.05 27.22 -9.70
CA TYR A 590 -0.96 26.05 -8.85
C TYR A 590 -0.19 26.33 -7.54
N ALA A 591 0.99 26.95 -7.62
CA ALA A 591 1.81 27.29 -6.46
C ALA A 591 1.12 28.29 -5.53
N ALA A 592 0.39 29.26 -6.09
CA ALA A 592 -0.33 30.27 -5.33
C ALA A 592 -1.58 29.71 -4.64
N HIS A 593 -2.36 28.85 -5.32
CA HIS A 593 -3.49 28.14 -4.72
C HIS A 593 -3.95 26.97 -5.60
N TRP A 594 -3.56 25.74 -5.24
CA TRP A 594 -3.82 24.57 -6.09
C TRP A 594 -5.31 24.27 -6.31
N LEU A 595 -6.20 24.61 -5.37
CA LEU A 595 -7.65 24.41 -5.54
C LEU A 595 -8.23 25.24 -6.70
N LEU A 596 -7.54 26.28 -7.17
CA LEU A 596 -7.91 26.97 -8.43
C LEU A 596 -7.92 25.98 -9.59
N THR A 597 -6.89 25.14 -9.66
CA THR A 597 -6.62 24.25 -10.80
C THR A 597 -7.54 23.03 -10.86
N VAL A 598 -8.37 22.80 -9.84
CA VAL A 598 -9.39 21.73 -9.87
C VAL A 598 -10.77 22.21 -10.34
N THR A 599 -10.99 23.52 -10.46
CA THR A 599 -12.28 24.09 -10.87
C THR A 599 -12.42 24.16 -12.39
N LEU A 600 -13.62 23.91 -12.90
CA LEU A 600 -13.91 24.06 -14.34
C LEU A 600 -13.74 25.51 -14.82
N ARG A 601 -14.07 26.48 -13.97
CA ARG A 601 -13.94 27.92 -14.24
C ARG A 601 -12.50 28.30 -14.60
N PHE A 602 -11.52 27.77 -13.86
CA PHE A 602 -10.11 27.98 -14.14
C PHE A 602 -9.70 27.43 -15.51
N TRP A 603 -10.08 26.19 -15.84
CA TRP A 603 -9.71 25.57 -17.11
C TRP A 603 -10.32 26.28 -18.33
N LEU A 604 -11.55 26.78 -18.22
CA LEU A 604 -12.16 27.62 -19.26
C LEU A 604 -11.39 28.93 -19.45
N GLY A 605 -11.03 29.62 -18.36
CA GLY A 605 -10.22 30.84 -18.41
C GLY A 605 -8.81 30.60 -18.97
N TYR A 606 -8.18 29.49 -18.58
CA TYR A 606 -6.85 29.09 -19.05
C TYR A 606 -6.86 28.72 -20.54
N ALA A 607 -7.91 28.05 -21.02
CA ALA A 607 -8.09 27.77 -22.45
C ALA A 607 -8.28 29.05 -23.27
N LEU A 608 -9.05 30.01 -22.75
CA LEU A 608 -9.18 31.33 -23.36
C LEU A 608 -7.84 32.07 -23.41
N LEU A 609 -7.09 32.06 -22.31
CA LEU A 609 -5.73 32.64 -22.24
C LEU A 609 -4.82 32.01 -23.30
N ALA A 610 -4.83 30.67 -23.45
CA ALA A 610 -4.07 29.99 -24.47
C ALA A 610 -4.45 30.46 -25.89
N ALA A 611 -5.76 30.54 -26.19
CA ALA A 611 -6.25 31.02 -27.48
C ALA A 611 -5.79 32.46 -27.78
N VAL A 612 -5.83 33.34 -26.78
CA VAL A 612 -5.36 34.73 -26.88
C VAL A 612 -3.85 34.78 -27.10
N LEU A 613 -3.06 34.07 -26.30
CA LEU A 613 -1.59 34.07 -26.40
C LEU A 613 -1.11 33.53 -27.76
N PHE A 614 -1.68 32.41 -28.24
CA PHE A 614 -1.36 31.89 -29.57
C PHE A 614 -1.89 32.78 -30.70
N GLY A 615 -3.04 33.45 -30.50
CA GLY A 615 -3.55 34.47 -31.42
C GLY A 615 -2.59 35.65 -31.58
N ILE A 616 -2.13 36.22 -30.45
CA ILE A 616 -1.14 37.30 -30.39
C ILE A 616 0.19 36.84 -30.99
N SER A 617 0.66 35.64 -30.64
CA SER A 617 1.88 35.06 -31.21
C SER A 617 1.85 35.05 -32.75
N ARG A 618 0.75 34.56 -33.33
CA ARG A 618 0.56 34.51 -34.79
C ARG A 618 0.42 35.89 -35.40
N LEU A 619 -0.25 36.83 -34.72
CA LEU A 619 -0.36 38.21 -35.16
C LEU A 619 1.01 38.90 -35.19
N LEU A 620 1.80 38.80 -34.11
CA LEU A 620 3.15 39.37 -34.03
C LEU A 620 4.07 38.77 -35.08
N THR A 621 3.96 37.45 -35.32
CA THR A 621 4.71 36.78 -36.39
C THR A 621 4.33 37.34 -37.77
N ARG A 622 3.04 37.59 -38.03
CA ARG A 622 2.58 38.23 -39.28
C ARG A 622 3.04 39.68 -39.42
N LEU A 623 3.16 40.39 -38.31
CA LEU A 623 3.70 41.76 -38.26
C LEU A 623 5.24 41.82 -38.34
N GLY A 624 5.90 40.67 -38.48
CA GLY A 624 7.37 40.58 -38.59
C GLY A 624 8.11 40.68 -37.25
N PHE A 625 7.42 40.81 -36.12
CA PHE A 625 8.02 40.88 -34.80
C PHE A 625 8.34 39.47 -34.28
N THR A 626 9.61 39.06 -34.36
CA THR A 626 10.09 37.73 -33.94
C THR A 626 11.29 37.83 -32.99
N PRO A 627 11.07 38.14 -31.70
CA PRO A 627 12.15 38.39 -30.73
C PRO A 627 13.19 37.28 -30.61
N ILE A 628 12.81 36.01 -30.82
CA ILE A 628 13.72 34.86 -30.77
C ILE A 628 13.92 34.17 -32.14
N ARG A 629 13.52 34.83 -33.25
CA ARG A 629 13.54 34.26 -34.61
C ARG A 629 12.84 32.89 -34.65
N ASP A 630 13.45 31.88 -35.25
CA ASP A 630 12.94 30.50 -35.34
C ASP A 630 13.43 29.59 -34.19
N TYR A 631 14.05 30.16 -33.15
CA TYR A 631 14.49 29.37 -32.01
C TYR A 631 13.29 28.70 -31.32
N GLY A 632 13.43 27.41 -31.02
CA GLY A 632 12.39 26.64 -30.35
C GLY A 632 12.94 25.38 -29.71
N PHE A 633 12.05 24.47 -29.33
CA PHE A 633 12.43 23.26 -28.61
C PHE A 633 13.43 22.37 -29.38
N ALA A 634 13.35 22.36 -30.71
CA ALA A 634 14.24 21.59 -31.56
C ALA A 634 15.70 22.09 -31.56
N ASN A 635 15.94 23.33 -31.11
CA ASN A 635 17.27 23.95 -31.05
C ASN A 635 17.99 23.70 -29.73
N LEU A 636 17.30 23.11 -28.74
CA LEU A 636 17.91 22.69 -27.48
C LEU A 636 18.89 21.52 -27.72
N ASN A 637 19.87 21.34 -26.82
CA ASN A 637 20.75 20.17 -26.87
C ASN A 637 19.90 18.88 -26.91
N PRO A 638 20.17 17.92 -27.82
CA PRO A 638 19.36 16.72 -27.97
C PRO A 638 19.19 15.92 -26.67
N GLY A 639 20.21 15.91 -25.80
CA GLY A 639 20.14 15.29 -24.47
C GLY A 639 19.16 16.00 -23.55
N VAL A 640 19.18 17.33 -23.51
CA VAL A 640 18.26 18.15 -22.69
C VAL A 640 16.83 18.05 -23.22
N ALA A 641 16.64 18.19 -24.53
CA ALA A 641 15.32 18.08 -25.16
C ALA A 641 14.73 16.67 -24.99
N GLY A 642 15.56 15.63 -25.15
CA GLY A 642 15.18 14.25 -24.89
C GLY A 642 14.81 14.00 -23.42
N PHE A 643 15.58 14.57 -22.49
CA PHE A 643 15.32 14.46 -21.05
C PHE A 643 14.01 15.17 -20.64
N ILE A 644 13.75 16.38 -21.15
CA ILE A 644 12.48 17.07 -20.91
C ILE A 644 11.31 16.24 -21.47
N ALA A 645 11.41 15.75 -22.70
CA ALA A 645 10.37 14.90 -23.29
C ALA A 645 10.15 13.59 -22.50
N ALA A 646 11.22 13.01 -21.96
CA ALA A 646 11.16 11.84 -21.08
C ALA A 646 10.43 12.13 -19.77
N GLN A 647 10.65 13.31 -19.15
CA GLN A 647 9.92 13.71 -17.95
C GLN A 647 8.41 13.79 -18.22
N PHE A 648 7.97 14.41 -19.31
CA PHE A 648 6.54 14.43 -19.68
C PHE A 648 5.99 13.02 -19.96
N GLY A 649 6.77 12.16 -20.63
CA GLY A 649 6.43 10.76 -20.84
C GLY A 649 6.21 10.01 -19.52
N MET A 650 7.09 10.20 -18.55
CA MET A 650 7.00 9.62 -17.21
C MET A 650 5.79 10.12 -16.42
N GLN A 651 5.52 11.43 -16.47
CA GLN A 651 4.37 12.05 -15.80
C GLN A 651 3.05 11.45 -16.27
N ILE A 652 2.86 11.39 -17.59
CA ILE A 652 1.60 10.94 -18.21
C ILE A 652 1.47 9.42 -18.17
N GLY A 653 2.56 8.68 -18.44
CA GLY A 653 2.48 7.22 -18.50
C GLY A 653 2.45 6.52 -17.15
N MET A 654 2.97 7.13 -16.09
CA MET A 654 3.15 6.45 -14.80
C MET A 654 2.78 7.34 -13.61
N MET A 655 3.38 8.52 -13.47
CA MET A 655 3.32 9.26 -12.21
C MET A 655 1.90 9.75 -11.87
N ILE A 656 1.21 10.39 -12.81
CA ILE A 656 -0.14 10.94 -12.59
C ILE A 656 -1.17 9.83 -12.28
N PRO A 657 -1.38 8.83 -13.15
CA PRO A 657 -2.44 7.84 -12.94
C PRO A 657 -2.15 6.89 -11.77
N LEU A 658 -0.91 6.38 -11.64
CA LEU A 658 -0.60 5.37 -10.64
C LEU A 658 -0.36 5.97 -9.25
N SER A 659 0.19 7.19 -9.15
CA SER A 659 0.30 7.86 -7.84
C SER A 659 -1.08 8.19 -7.27
N ALA A 660 -2.01 8.64 -8.11
CA ALA A 660 -3.40 8.83 -7.70
C ALA A 660 -4.05 7.50 -7.28
N TYR A 661 -3.81 6.42 -8.03
CA TYR A 661 -4.40 5.11 -7.75
C TYR A 661 -3.94 4.49 -6.42
N TYR A 662 -2.63 4.53 -6.14
CA TYR A 662 -2.05 3.86 -4.97
C TYR A 662 -1.91 4.75 -3.74
N PHE A 663 -1.73 6.05 -3.91
CA PHE A 663 -1.37 6.96 -2.82
C PHE A 663 -2.37 8.10 -2.60
N PHE A 664 -3.42 8.22 -3.41
CA PHE A 664 -4.36 9.36 -3.39
C PHE A 664 -3.66 10.73 -3.52
N ARG A 665 -2.47 10.76 -4.11
CA ARG A 665 -1.60 11.95 -4.09
C ARG A 665 -0.96 12.19 -5.44
N TRP A 666 -0.66 13.46 -5.71
CA TRP A 666 0.12 13.85 -6.89
C TRP A 666 1.25 14.82 -6.51
N PRO A 667 2.53 14.38 -6.55
CA PRO A 667 3.66 15.26 -6.23
C PRO A 667 4.02 16.14 -7.42
N VAL A 668 3.28 17.24 -7.60
CA VAL A 668 3.49 18.20 -8.70
C VAL A 668 4.88 18.82 -8.64
N ALA A 669 5.38 19.09 -7.44
CA ALA A 669 6.76 19.50 -7.19
C ALA A 669 7.79 18.61 -7.93
N GLY A 670 7.53 17.30 -7.96
CA GLY A 670 8.40 16.31 -8.58
C GLY A 670 8.57 16.52 -10.09
N ALA A 671 7.60 17.10 -10.78
CA ALA A 671 7.75 17.41 -12.21
C ALA A 671 8.86 18.45 -12.47
N TYR A 672 9.07 19.36 -11.52
CA TYR A 672 10.08 20.42 -11.60
C TYR A 672 11.38 20.02 -10.89
N ALA A 673 11.28 19.52 -9.66
CA ALA A 673 12.43 19.09 -8.87
C ALA A 673 13.25 18.03 -9.61
N ASN A 674 12.60 17.06 -10.27
CA ASN A 674 13.30 15.99 -10.99
C ASN A 674 14.06 16.45 -12.24
N LEU A 675 13.77 17.64 -12.78
CA LEU A 675 14.56 18.20 -13.88
C LEU A 675 16.00 18.51 -13.44
N ILE A 676 16.19 18.83 -12.16
CA ILE A 676 17.49 19.20 -11.56
C ILE A 676 18.03 18.05 -10.71
N ALA A 677 17.16 17.43 -9.90
CA ALA A 677 17.50 16.38 -8.96
C ALA A 677 18.05 15.11 -9.63
N ILE A 678 17.48 14.65 -10.75
CA ILE A 678 17.94 13.41 -11.41
C ILE A 678 19.37 13.54 -11.96
N PRO A 679 19.72 14.57 -12.76
CA PRO A 679 21.11 14.79 -13.18
C PRO A 679 22.08 14.93 -12.00
N LEU A 680 21.67 15.65 -10.96
CA LEU A 680 22.47 15.88 -9.77
C LEU A 680 22.74 14.58 -9.00
N VAL A 681 21.74 13.72 -8.84
CA VAL A 681 21.88 12.36 -8.26
C VAL A 681 22.87 11.53 -9.06
N GLY A 682 22.87 11.65 -10.39
CA GLY A 682 23.86 11.02 -11.26
C GLY A 682 25.30 11.33 -10.81
N VAL A 683 25.59 12.61 -10.56
CA VAL A 683 26.90 13.06 -10.09
C VAL A 683 27.16 12.61 -8.66
N VAL A 684 26.20 12.83 -7.75
CA VAL A 684 26.38 12.53 -6.32
C VAL A 684 26.63 11.05 -6.09
N LEU A 685 25.84 10.19 -6.71
CA LEU A 685 25.96 8.74 -6.59
C LEU A 685 27.30 8.23 -7.13
N GLN A 686 27.74 8.73 -8.30
CA GLN A 686 29.02 8.30 -8.90
C GLN A 686 30.21 8.71 -8.03
N LEU A 687 30.24 9.96 -7.54
CA LEU A 687 31.31 10.43 -6.66
C LEU A 687 31.32 9.67 -5.33
N SER A 688 30.16 9.45 -4.71
CA SER A 688 30.09 8.67 -3.46
C SER A 688 30.48 7.20 -3.66
N MET A 689 30.07 6.57 -4.78
CA MET A 689 30.43 5.18 -5.09
C MET A 689 31.93 5.05 -5.34
N LEU A 690 32.53 5.97 -6.10
CA LEU A 690 33.98 6.01 -6.32
C LEU A 690 34.75 6.30 -5.02
N ALA A 691 34.28 7.24 -4.20
CA ALA A 691 34.89 7.53 -2.91
C ALA A 691 34.85 6.29 -2.00
N GLY A 692 33.71 5.60 -1.93
CA GLY A 692 33.57 4.34 -1.21
C GLY A 692 34.58 3.29 -1.70
N LEU A 693 34.55 2.95 -3.00
CA LEU A 693 35.40 1.90 -3.57
C LEU A 693 36.90 2.22 -3.51
N LEU A 694 37.30 3.46 -3.81
CA LEU A 694 38.71 3.86 -3.75
C LEU A 694 39.20 4.04 -2.31
N GLY A 695 38.30 4.34 -1.37
CA GLY A 695 38.59 4.41 0.05
C GLY A 695 39.02 3.08 0.66
N LEU A 696 38.65 1.95 0.04
CA LEU A 696 39.09 0.61 0.45
C LEU A 696 40.59 0.37 0.18
N ILE A 697 41.23 1.17 -0.67
CA ILE A 697 42.66 0.99 -0.99
C ILE A 697 43.50 1.37 0.25
N PRO A 698 44.28 0.43 0.82
CA PRO A 698 45.07 0.70 2.02
C PRO A 698 46.03 1.88 1.84
N GLY A 699 46.15 2.72 2.87
CA GLY A 699 47.03 3.89 2.87
C GLY A 699 46.42 5.11 2.17
N ILE A 700 46.62 5.23 0.85
CA ILE A 700 46.26 6.44 0.10
C ILE A 700 44.75 6.58 -0.19
N GLY A 701 43.99 5.48 -0.13
CA GLY A 701 42.58 5.44 -0.52
C GLY A 701 41.70 6.42 0.24
N ILE A 702 41.88 6.55 1.55
CA ILE A 702 41.06 7.43 2.39
C ILE A 702 41.24 8.92 2.02
N TYR A 703 42.43 9.34 1.61
CA TYR A 703 42.71 10.71 1.19
C TYR A 703 42.08 11.02 -0.18
N ILE A 704 42.09 10.05 -1.10
CA ILE A 704 41.38 10.15 -2.39
C ILE A 704 39.87 10.23 -2.14
N ALA A 705 39.35 9.38 -1.25
CA ALA A 705 37.95 9.39 -0.86
C ALA A 705 37.54 10.72 -0.21
N LEU A 706 38.40 11.32 0.62
CA LEU A 706 38.17 12.63 1.22
C LEU A 706 38.06 13.74 0.16
N LEU A 707 38.96 13.77 -0.83
CA LEU A 707 38.91 14.73 -1.94
C LEU A 707 37.62 14.60 -2.75
N LEU A 708 37.24 13.37 -3.11
CA LEU A 708 35.99 13.10 -3.82
C LEU A 708 34.76 13.47 -2.99
N SER A 709 34.79 13.18 -1.68
CA SER A 709 33.70 13.50 -0.75
C SER A 709 33.55 15.01 -0.56
N ALA A 710 34.66 15.76 -0.51
CA ALA A 710 34.65 17.22 -0.45
C ALA A 710 34.05 17.84 -1.72
N ALA A 711 34.42 17.34 -2.90
CA ALA A 711 33.78 17.75 -4.15
C ALA A 711 32.29 17.41 -4.17
N ASN A 712 31.93 16.23 -3.65
CA ASN A 712 30.56 15.76 -3.62
C ASN A 712 29.68 16.51 -2.62
N TRP A 713 30.27 17.04 -1.54
CA TRP A 713 29.55 17.78 -0.50
C TRP A 713 28.76 18.96 -1.07
N VAL A 714 29.31 19.67 -2.06
CA VAL A 714 28.61 20.79 -2.75
C VAL A 714 27.36 20.29 -3.46
N PHE A 715 27.48 19.20 -4.23
CA PHE A 715 26.36 18.64 -5.00
C PHE A 715 25.29 18.02 -4.11
N SER A 716 25.68 17.30 -3.05
CA SER A 716 24.70 16.73 -2.11
C SER A 716 23.99 17.79 -1.28
N THR A 717 24.68 18.87 -0.89
CA THR A 717 24.05 19.99 -0.18
C THR A 717 23.04 20.71 -1.08
N LEU A 718 23.41 20.99 -2.34
CA LEU A 718 22.48 21.53 -3.33
C LEU A 718 21.27 20.63 -3.51
N PHE A 719 21.47 19.30 -3.53
CA PHE A 719 20.37 18.34 -3.65
C PHE A 719 19.40 18.42 -2.46
N LEU A 720 19.93 18.47 -1.23
CA LEU A 720 19.11 18.55 -0.03
C LEU A 720 18.31 19.86 0.01
N LEU A 721 18.91 20.97 -0.43
CA LEU A 721 18.23 22.25 -0.57
C LEU A 721 17.08 22.21 -1.61
N ILE A 722 17.24 21.51 -2.73
CA ILE A 722 16.16 21.33 -3.72
C ILE A 722 14.91 20.73 -3.06
N GLY A 723 15.06 19.70 -2.22
CA GLY A 723 13.94 19.10 -1.51
C GLY A 723 13.21 20.10 -0.62
N HIS A 724 13.96 20.89 0.14
CA HIS A 724 13.46 21.93 1.04
C HIS A 724 12.74 23.08 0.31
N TYR A 725 13.28 23.56 -0.81
CA TYR A 725 12.68 24.65 -1.58
C TYR A 725 11.40 24.23 -2.29
N PHE A 726 11.43 23.09 -2.99
CA PHE A 726 10.27 22.63 -3.77
C PHE A 726 9.11 22.13 -2.91
N SER A 727 9.36 21.64 -1.69
CA SER A 727 8.30 21.26 -0.75
C SER A 727 7.48 22.46 -0.24
N ARG A 728 8.07 23.67 -0.22
CA ARG A 728 7.39 24.91 0.17
C ARG A 728 6.69 25.61 -0.98
N TRP A 729 7.23 25.51 -2.18
CA TRP A 729 6.67 26.15 -3.37
C TRP A 729 5.41 25.46 -3.89
N PHE A 730 5.30 24.15 -3.68
CA PHE A 730 4.21 23.34 -4.19
C PHE A 730 3.62 22.52 -3.05
N LEU A 731 2.30 22.65 -2.85
CA LEU A 731 1.58 21.72 -1.99
C LEU A 731 1.65 20.30 -2.60
N TYR A 732 1.59 19.29 -1.74
CA TYR A 732 1.46 17.89 -2.14
C TYR A 732 -0.01 17.46 -2.07
N PRO A 733 -0.90 17.78 -3.03
CA PRO A 733 -2.34 17.64 -2.85
C PRO A 733 -2.83 16.19 -2.81
N PHE A 734 -4.00 16.00 -2.21
CA PHE A 734 -4.79 14.80 -2.38
C PHE A 734 -5.57 14.86 -3.69
N VAL A 735 -5.71 13.70 -4.34
CA VAL A 735 -6.46 13.52 -5.58
C VAL A 735 -7.32 12.27 -5.47
N SER A 736 -8.47 12.28 -6.15
CA SER A 736 -9.37 11.13 -6.16
C SER A 736 -8.71 9.92 -6.78
N ARG A 737 -8.95 8.74 -6.20
CA ARG A 737 -8.45 7.47 -6.74
C ARG A 737 -9.20 7.13 -8.03
N PRO A 738 -8.51 6.98 -9.18
CA PRO A 738 -9.15 6.50 -10.39
C PRO A 738 -9.64 5.06 -10.20
N THR A 739 -10.77 4.73 -10.80
CA THR A 739 -11.23 3.33 -10.84
C THR A 739 -10.38 2.52 -11.81
N LEU A 740 -10.41 1.19 -11.71
CA LEU A 740 -9.74 0.33 -12.68
C LEU A 740 -10.23 0.58 -14.11
N ARG A 741 -11.53 0.92 -14.26
CA ARG A 741 -12.12 1.30 -15.54
C ARG A 741 -11.58 2.62 -16.06
N GLU A 742 -11.56 3.66 -15.23
CA GLU A 742 -10.96 4.96 -15.59
C GLU A 742 -9.48 4.80 -15.96
N LEU A 743 -8.75 3.96 -15.24
CA LEU A 743 -7.35 3.64 -15.53
C LEU A 743 -7.21 2.93 -16.89
N PHE A 744 -8.10 1.98 -17.21
CA PHE A 744 -8.14 1.32 -18.51
C PHE A 744 -8.42 2.31 -19.65
N VAL A 745 -9.44 3.16 -19.50
CA VAL A 745 -9.77 4.21 -20.48
C VAL A 745 -8.60 5.18 -20.65
N TYR A 746 -7.98 5.59 -19.55
CA TYR A 746 -6.80 6.45 -19.55
C TYR A 746 -5.64 5.82 -20.32
N TYR A 747 -5.28 4.57 -20.01
CA TYR A 747 -4.18 3.89 -20.70
C TYR A 747 -4.50 3.53 -22.15
N ALA A 748 -5.77 3.28 -22.48
CA ALA A 748 -6.21 3.17 -23.88
C ALA A 748 -6.01 4.48 -24.63
N ALA A 749 -6.32 5.64 -24.01
CA ALA A 749 -6.06 6.95 -24.60
C ALA A 749 -4.55 7.22 -24.76
N VAL A 750 -3.73 6.87 -23.76
CA VAL A 750 -2.26 6.96 -23.84
C VAL A 750 -1.70 6.06 -24.95
N ALA A 751 -2.23 4.84 -25.10
CA ALA A 751 -1.87 3.92 -26.17
C ALA A 751 -2.22 4.50 -27.55
N ILE A 752 -3.44 5.03 -27.72
CA ILE A 752 -3.85 5.72 -28.94
C ILE A 752 -2.91 6.89 -29.21
N PHE A 753 -2.60 7.72 -28.20
CA PHE A 753 -1.66 8.83 -28.36
C PHE A 753 -0.24 8.37 -28.77
N ALA A 754 0.27 7.28 -28.22
CA ALA A 754 1.58 6.74 -28.57
C ALA A 754 1.62 6.18 -30.01
N TRP A 755 0.51 5.58 -30.46
CA TRP A 755 0.44 4.81 -31.71
C TRP A 755 -0.51 5.39 -32.77
N TRP A 756 -1.03 6.60 -32.62
CA TRP A 756 -2.06 7.14 -33.52
C TRP A 756 -1.58 7.22 -34.96
N ARG A 757 -0.30 7.57 -35.21
CA ARG A 757 0.26 7.65 -36.56
C ARG A 757 0.30 6.28 -37.25
N PRO A 758 0.98 5.25 -36.70
CA PRO A 758 0.98 3.93 -37.34
C PRO A 758 -0.43 3.35 -37.43
N LEU A 759 -1.29 3.52 -36.40
CA LEU A 759 -2.67 3.06 -36.43
C LEU A 759 -3.46 3.71 -37.57
N TRP A 760 -3.40 5.05 -37.69
CA TRP A 760 -4.09 5.78 -38.73
C TRP A 760 -3.55 5.44 -40.12
N PHE A 761 -2.24 5.54 -40.35
CA PHE A 761 -1.70 5.43 -41.70
C PHE A 761 -1.61 3.98 -42.22
N ARG A 762 -1.42 2.99 -41.35
CA ARG A 762 -1.28 1.58 -41.76
C ARG A 762 -2.57 0.78 -41.66
N VAL A 763 -3.42 1.05 -40.67
CA VAL A 763 -4.62 0.23 -40.39
C VAL A 763 -5.89 0.94 -40.83
N VAL A 764 -6.11 2.18 -40.34
CA VAL A 764 -7.41 2.86 -40.52
C VAL A 764 -7.53 3.50 -41.91
N ARG A 765 -6.58 4.34 -42.34
CA ARG A 765 -6.64 5.15 -43.56
C ARG A 765 -6.81 4.33 -44.85
N PRO A 766 -6.09 3.22 -45.09
CA PRO A 766 -6.27 2.42 -46.29
C PRO A 766 -7.70 1.90 -46.42
N ASN A 767 -8.22 1.30 -45.34
CA ASN A 767 -9.58 0.75 -45.27
C ASN A 767 -10.64 1.86 -45.27
N TRP A 768 -10.38 3.00 -44.62
CA TRP A 768 -11.28 4.15 -44.61
C TRP A 768 -11.48 4.73 -46.00
N ARG A 769 -10.40 4.84 -46.78
CA ARG A 769 -10.46 5.37 -48.15
C ARG A 769 -11.21 4.47 -49.12
N SER A 770 -11.10 3.15 -48.98
CA SER A 770 -11.83 2.17 -49.80
C SER A 770 -13.25 1.89 -49.30
N ALA A 771 -13.58 2.22 -48.05
CA ALA A 771 -14.92 2.03 -47.49
C ALA A 771 -16.00 2.93 -48.14
N SER A 772 -17.20 2.37 -48.31
CA SER A 772 -18.39 3.12 -48.74
C SER A 772 -18.81 4.16 -47.69
N VAL A 773 -19.59 5.15 -48.10
CA VAL A 773 -20.12 6.20 -47.19
C VAL A 773 -20.92 5.58 -46.04
N SER A 774 -21.74 4.56 -46.31
CA SER A 774 -22.52 3.86 -45.29
C SER A 774 -21.63 3.16 -44.25
N LEU A 775 -20.54 2.51 -44.68
CA LEU A 775 -19.61 1.85 -43.77
C LEU A 775 -18.82 2.86 -42.92
N ARG A 776 -18.48 4.04 -43.46
CA ARG A 776 -17.86 5.13 -42.69
C ARG A 776 -18.81 5.71 -41.65
N ILE A 777 -20.07 5.95 -42.02
CA ILE A 777 -21.11 6.41 -41.09
C ILE A 777 -21.31 5.38 -39.99
N ALA A 778 -21.42 4.08 -40.33
CA ALA A 778 -21.55 2.99 -39.36
C ALA A 778 -20.33 2.94 -38.42
N ALA A 779 -19.11 3.04 -38.94
CA ALA A 779 -17.90 3.06 -38.11
C ALA A 779 -17.85 4.28 -37.16
N CYS A 780 -18.20 5.47 -37.64
CA CYS A 780 -18.34 6.66 -36.80
C CYS A 780 -19.42 6.48 -35.73
N ALA A 781 -20.58 5.92 -36.09
CA ALA A 781 -21.66 5.65 -35.16
C ALA A 781 -21.25 4.63 -34.09
N THR A 782 -20.53 3.56 -34.46
CA THR A 782 -19.98 2.59 -33.50
C THR A 782 -18.99 3.23 -32.54
N VAL A 783 -18.06 4.07 -33.02
CA VAL A 783 -17.12 4.78 -32.15
C VAL A 783 -17.86 5.73 -31.21
N ALA A 784 -18.85 6.48 -31.72
CA ALA A 784 -19.68 7.35 -30.91
C ALA A 784 -20.47 6.57 -29.84
N LEU A 785 -21.02 5.40 -30.20
CA LEU A 785 -21.75 4.53 -29.27
C LEU A 785 -20.82 3.93 -28.19
N VAL A 786 -19.59 3.53 -28.54
CA VAL A 786 -18.59 3.08 -27.57
C VAL A 786 -18.19 4.22 -26.62
N LEU A 787 -17.94 5.43 -27.14
CA LEU A 787 -17.63 6.59 -26.31
C LEU A 787 -18.81 6.98 -25.40
N ALA A 788 -20.04 6.93 -25.92
CA ALA A 788 -21.25 7.13 -25.14
C ALA A 788 -21.39 6.05 -24.06
N GLY A 789 -21.14 4.78 -24.39
CA GLY A 789 -21.16 3.67 -23.44
C GLY A 789 -20.12 3.82 -22.32
N ILE A 790 -18.90 4.26 -22.64
CA ILE A 790 -17.86 4.59 -21.65
C ILE A 790 -18.31 5.75 -20.75
N ALA A 791 -18.86 6.81 -21.34
CA ALA A 791 -19.34 7.97 -20.59
C ALA A 791 -20.50 7.60 -19.64
N VAL A 792 -21.51 6.87 -20.14
CA VAL A 792 -22.65 6.39 -19.35
C VAL A 792 -22.17 5.45 -18.24
N SER A 793 -21.28 4.51 -18.55
CA SER A 793 -20.68 3.61 -17.56
C SER A 793 -19.94 4.37 -16.46
N GLY A 794 -19.18 5.41 -16.81
CA GLY A 794 -18.50 6.26 -15.84
C GLY A 794 -19.45 7.07 -14.95
N VAL A 795 -20.60 7.49 -15.48
CA VAL A 795 -21.67 8.12 -14.67
C VAL A 795 -22.29 7.11 -13.71
N ASN A 796 -22.60 5.91 -14.19
CA ASN A 796 -23.17 4.84 -13.37
C ASN A 796 -22.22 4.41 -12.24
N GLU A 797 -20.92 4.31 -12.52
CA GLU A 797 -19.91 3.98 -11.50
C GLU A 797 -19.83 5.06 -10.40
N LYS A 798 -19.91 6.35 -10.77
CA LYS A 798 -19.98 7.44 -9.78
C LYS A 798 -21.25 7.37 -8.95
N LYS A 799 -22.39 7.08 -9.58
CA LYS A 799 -23.66 6.88 -8.87
C LYS A 799 -23.64 5.68 -7.93
N ALA A 800 -22.93 4.61 -8.30
CA ALA A 800 -22.77 3.43 -7.45
C ALA A 800 -21.87 3.68 -6.22
N MET A 801 -20.95 4.63 -6.28
CA MET A 801 -20.10 5.01 -5.13
C MET A 801 -20.85 5.83 -4.09
N ARG A 802 -21.79 6.68 -4.52
CA ARG A 802 -22.60 7.55 -3.67
C ARG A 802 -24.02 7.56 -4.24
N SER A 803 -24.85 6.68 -3.70
CA SER A 803 -26.21 6.44 -4.17
C SER A 803 -27.14 7.56 -3.73
N GLU A 804 -27.87 8.14 -4.69
CA GLU A 804 -28.92 9.12 -4.40
C GLU A 804 -30.09 8.43 -3.68
N GLY A 805 -30.65 9.09 -2.66
CA GLY A 805 -31.73 8.59 -1.83
C GLY A 805 -31.31 7.73 -0.64
N THR A 806 -30.02 7.46 -0.49
CA THR A 806 -29.48 6.75 0.68
C THR A 806 -28.57 7.67 1.49
N LEU A 807 -28.76 7.70 2.80
CA LEU A 807 -27.81 8.25 3.76
C LEU A 807 -26.72 7.21 4.02
N ASP A 808 -25.45 7.58 3.87
CA ASP A 808 -24.29 6.77 4.27
C ASP A 808 -23.45 7.56 5.28
N VAL A 809 -23.32 7.06 6.51
CA VAL A 809 -22.50 7.65 7.57
C VAL A 809 -21.36 6.71 7.89
N SER A 810 -20.13 7.18 7.69
CA SER A 810 -18.91 6.42 7.93
C SER A 810 -18.16 6.99 9.14
N VAL A 811 -18.16 6.27 10.26
CA VAL A 811 -17.34 6.55 11.44
C VAL A 811 -15.94 5.98 11.18
N ILE A 812 -14.96 6.87 10.99
CA ILE A 812 -13.62 6.52 10.51
C ILE A 812 -12.76 6.03 11.69
N ALA A 813 -12.12 4.88 11.53
CA ALA A 813 -11.19 4.33 12.52
C ALA A 813 -9.85 5.09 12.52
N VAL A 814 -9.81 6.26 13.18
CA VAL A 814 -8.65 7.15 13.28
C VAL A 814 -7.71 6.81 14.45
N GLY A 815 -8.01 5.76 15.22
CA GLY A 815 -7.32 5.46 16.47
C GLY A 815 -8.14 5.99 17.64
N TYR A 816 -7.60 6.94 18.42
CA TYR A 816 -8.34 7.63 19.46
C TYR A 816 -8.66 9.05 18.98
N GLY A 817 -9.95 9.39 18.90
CA GLY A 817 -10.47 10.65 18.35
C GLY A 817 -11.66 10.44 17.40
N SER A 818 -12.24 11.52 16.90
CA SER A 818 -13.43 11.47 16.02
C SER A 818 -13.15 11.99 14.61
N ALA A 819 -13.72 11.28 13.63
CA ALA A 819 -13.93 11.77 12.27
C ALA A 819 -15.08 10.97 11.63
N ILE A 820 -16.17 11.65 11.28
CA ILE A 820 -17.38 11.04 10.74
C ILE A 820 -17.69 11.69 9.39
N LEU A 821 -17.69 10.88 8.32
CA LEU A 821 -18.05 11.31 6.98
C LEU A 821 -19.52 10.97 6.69
N VAL A 822 -20.33 11.98 6.39
CA VAL A 822 -21.76 11.85 6.08
C VAL A 822 -21.99 12.15 4.60
N ASP A 823 -22.37 11.13 3.85
CA ASP A 823 -22.93 11.25 2.51
C ASP A 823 -24.45 11.40 2.60
N THR A 824 -24.94 12.59 2.28
CA THR A 824 -26.37 12.92 2.40
C THR A 824 -27.20 12.25 1.29
N PRO A 825 -28.52 12.05 1.49
CA PRO A 825 -29.40 11.45 0.48
C PRO A 825 -29.43 12.20 -0.87
N ASP A 826 -29.15 13.50 -0.86
CA ASP A 826 -29.04 14.35 -2.05
C ASP A 826 -27.59 14.49 -2.58
N ASN A 827 -26.72 13.55 -2.21
CA ASN A 827 -25.36 13.38 -2.72
C ASN A 827 -24.41 14.54 -2.35
N LYS A 828 -24.66 15.25 -1.25
CA LYS A 828 -23.71 16.19 -0.62
C LYS A 828 -22.88 15.46 0.45
N ALA A 829 -21.75 16.05 0.85
CA ALA A 829 -20.83 15.46 1.81
C ALA A 829 -20.61 16.42 2.98
N ILE A 830 -20.78 15.92 4.20
CA ILE A 830 -20.49 16.65 5.45
C ILE A 830 -19.40 15.87 6.18
N LEU A 831 -18.34 16.55 6.61
CA LEU A 831 -17.31 15.96 7.46
C LEU A 831 -17.47 16.54 8.87
N ILE A 832 -17.67 15.66 9.86
CA ILE A 832 -17.73 16.01 11.28
C ILE A 832 -16.41 15.58 11.89
N ASP A 833 -15.71 16.53 12.50
CA ASP A 833 -14.37 16.43 13.06
C ASP A 833 -13.28 16.02 12.07
N THR A 834 -12.03 16.19 12.50
CA THR A 834 -10.84 16.07 11.65
C THR A 834 -9.78 15.15 12.23
N ALA A 835 -10.09 14.50 13.35
CA ALA A 835 -9.19 13.66 14.13
C ALA A 835 -7.92 14.39 14.61
N PHE A 836 -7.05 13.62 15.26
CA PHE A 836 -5.86 14.09 15.94
C PHE A 836 -4.63 14.31 15.04
N VAL A 837 -3.76 15.24 15.50
CA VAL A 837 -2.40 15.46 15.00
C VAL A 837 -1.44 15.77 16.16
N GLN A 838 -0.80 14.76 16.77
CA GLN A 838 0.56 14.91 17.33
C GLN A 838 1.20 13.61 17.86
N THR A 839 2.53 13.52 17.73
CA THR A 839 3.40 12.74 18.63
C THR A 839 4.63 13.59 18.85
N ASP A 840 5.45 13.32 19.86
CA ASP A 840 6.64 14.09 20.30
C ASP A 840 7.71 14.39 19.21
N ARG A 841 7.49 13.93 17.96
CA ARG A 841 8.30 14.24 16.75
C ARG A 841 7.45 14.54 15.50
N GLY A 842 6.17 14.88 15.66
CA GLY A 842 5.26 15.31 14.57
C GLY A 842 4.76 14.22 13.60
N ARG A 843 4.79 12.92 13.94
CA ARG A 843 4.74 11.84 12.93
C ARG A 843 3.38 11.23 12.59
N ARG A 844 2.31 11.56 13.33
CA ARG A 844 0.99 10.99 13.07
C ARG A 844 -0.04 12.09 12.92
N ASN A 845 -0.44 12.32 11.67
CA ASN A 845 -1.53 13.18 11.25
C ASN A 845 -2.62 12.26 10.69
N ASP A 846 -3.65 11.94 11.47
CA ASP A 846 -4.70 11.01 11.05
C ASP A 846 -5.65 11.64 10.02
N ALA A 847 -5.76 12.97 9.99
CA ALA A 847 -6.43 13.68 8.89
C ALA A 847 -5.77 13.36 7.54
N GLU A 848 -4.44 13.44 7.48
CA GLU A 848 -3.65 13.10 6.30
C GLU A 848 -3.69 11.59 5.99
N ARG A 849 -3.51 10.74 7.00
CA ARG A 849 -3.24 9.32 6.80
C ARG A 849 -4.50 8.47 6.66
N THR A 850 -5.62 8.93 7.21
CA THR A 850 -6.84 8.13 7.39
C THR A 850 -8.06 8.84 6.83
N VAL A 851 -8.33 10.08 7.25
CA VAL A 851 -9.57 10.82 6.89
C VAL A 851 -9.61 11.21 5.41
N LEU A 852 -8.63 11.97 4.94
CA LEU A 852 -8.60 12.46 3.54
C LEU A 852 -8.62 11.30 2.52
N PRO A 853 -7.87 10.18 2.70
CA PRO A 853 -8.02 9.02 1.83
C PRO A 853 -9.46 8.50 1.70
N GLN A 854 -10.30 8.52 2.76
CA GLN A 854 -11.72 8.13 2.65
C GLN A 854 -12.51 9.12 1.78
N VAL A 855 -12.33 10.42 2.03
CA VAL A 855 -13.01 11.49 1.30
C VAL A 855 -12.70 11.40 -0.21
N PHE A 856 -11.42 11.22 -0.54
CA PHE A 856 -10.97 11.12 -1.93
C PHE A 856 -11.24 9.74 -2.56
N ALA A 857 -11.42 8.67 -1.78
CA ALA A 857 -11.90 7.37 -2.26
C ALA A 857 -13.35 7.45 -2.75
N LYS A 858 -14.21 8.21 -2.06
CA LYS A 858 -15.59 8.50 -2.51
C LYS A 858 -15.67 9.57 -3.60
N LYS A 859 -14.53 10.01 -4.16
CA LYS A 859 -14.42 11.05 -5.21
C LYS A 859 -15.04 12.40 -4.82
N ILE A 860 -15.10 12.69 -3.52
CA ILE A 860 -15.59 13.97 -3.00
C ILE A 860 -14.53 15.04 -3.28
N LYS A 861 -14.96 16.14 -3.90
CA LYS A 861 -14.08 17.28 -4.25
C LYS A 861 -14.34 18.53 -3.41
N THR A 862 -15.55 18.64 -2.89
CA THR A 862 -16.07 19.77 -2.13
C THR A 862 -16.92 19.22 -0.99
N LEU A 863 -16.74 19.74 0.22
CA LEU A 863 -17.64 19.44 1.34
C LEU A 863 -18.71 20.53 1.42
N GLU A 864 -19.96 20.12 1.62
CA GLU A 864 -21.05 21.03 1.94
C GLU A 864 -20.81 21.71 3.28
N ALA A 865 -20.32 20.93 4.25
CA ALA A 865 -19.96 21.42 5.57
C ALA A 865 -18.77 20.65 6.15
N LEU A 866 -17.89 21.39 6.81
CA LEU A 866 -16.93 20.88 7.79
C LEU A 866 -17.41 21.33 9.18
N VAL A 867 -17.64 20.39 10.08
CA VAL A 867 -18.15 20.66 11.43
C VAL A 867 -17.09 20.24 12.43
N LEU A 868 -16.68 21.12 13.34
CA LEU A 868 -15.91 20.71 14.52
C LEU A 868 -16.86 20.61 15.70
N THR A 869 -16.79 19.52 16.46
CA THR A 869 -17.65 19.29 17.61
C THR A 869 -17.00 19.75 18.92
N SER A 870 -15.68 19.63 19.01
CA SER A 870 -14.90 19.94 20.21
C SER A 870 -13.64 20.72 19.84
N ARG A 871 -13.10 21.48 20.80
CA ARG A 871 -11.79 22.12 20.65
C ARG A 871 -10.65 21.13 20.87
N GLU A 872 -10.92 20.01 21.52
CA GLU A 872 -9.89 19.07 21.96
C GLU A 872 -9.12 18.51 20.75
N PRO A 873 -7.80 18.28 20.87
CA PRO A 873 -6.95 17.94 19.74
C PRO A 873 -7.42 16.72 18.95
N GLU A 874 -8.01 15.74 19.63
CA GLU A 874 -8.54 14.50 19.06
C GLU A 874 -9.75 14.69 18.12
N HIS A 875 -10.32 15.90 18.08
CA HIS A 875 -11.35 16.33 17.13
C HIS A 875 -10.82 17.38 16.13
N SER A 876 -10.05 18.36 16.62
CA SER A 876 -9.81 19.63 15.92
C SER A 876 -8.43 19.75 15.25
N ALA A 877 -7.43 18.98 15.67
CA ALA A 877 -6.04 19.20 15.25
C ALA A 877 -5.80 18.96 13.75
N GLY A 878 -6.68 18.17 13.10
CA GLY A 878 -6.66 17.95 11.65
C GLY A 878 -7.18 19.12 10.80
N LEU A 879 -7.80 20.16 11.39
CA LEU A 879 -8.49 21.25 10.69
C LEU A 879 -7.65 21.89 9.59
N PHE A 880 -6.44 22.34 9.93
CA PHE A 880 -5.52 22.95 8.98
C PHE A 880 -5.22 22.02 7.78
N THR A 881 -4.95 20.75 8.07
CA THR A 881 -4.64 19.75 7.05
C THR A 881 -5.81 19.54 6.11
N VAL A 882 -7.04 19.43 6.63
CA VAL A 882 -8.24 19.26 5.80
C VAL A 882 -8.45 20.49 4.90
N LEU A 883 -8.43 21.71 5.46
CA LEU A 883 -8.67 22.95 4.72
C LEU A 883 -7.64 23.24 3.62
N GLN A 884 -6.41 22.71 3.72
CA GLN A 884 -5.40 22.79 2.68
C GLN A 884 -5.72 21.91 1.46
N HIS A 885 -6.44 20.81 1.67
CA HIS A 885 -6.59 19.74 0.67
C HIS A 885 -8.01 19.60 0.12
N ILE A 886 -9.03 20.14 0.78
CA ILE A 886 -10.39 20.10 0.27
C ILE A 886 -11.07 21.46 0.35
N ASP A 887 -11.89 21.74 -0.66
CA ASP A 887 -12.73 22.92 -0.68
C ASP A 887 -14.02 22.68 0.13
N ILE A 888 -14.53 23.71 0.80
CA ILE A 888 -15.72 23.60 1.66
C ILE A 888 -16.66 24.78 1.42
N GLU A 889 -17.97 24.56 1.55
CA GLU A 889 -18.97 25.63 1.47
C GLU A 889 -19.22 26.29 2.84
N ASN A 890 -19.30 25.49 3.92
CA ASN A 890 -19.51 25.97 5.28
C ASN A 890 -18.50 25.38 6.27
N LEU A 891 -17.99 26.21 7.19
CA LEU A 891 -17.25 25.77 8.37
C LEU A 891 -18.07 26.09 9.62
N PHE A 892 -18.46 25.06 10.36
CA PHE A 892 -19.24 25.19 11.58
C PHE A 892 -18.41 24.78 12.81
N ILE A 893 -18.48 25.57 13.87
CA ILE A 893 -17.73 25.34 15.11
C ILE A 893 -18.57 25.69 16.35
N PRO A 894 -18.31 25.11 17.53
CA PRO A 894 -18.82 25.63 18.79
C PRO A 894 -18.06 26.91 19.20
N ALA A 895 -18.66 27.68 20.10
CA ALA A 895 -18.00 28.85 20.68
C ALA A 895 -16.69 28.48 21.43
N SER A 896 -16.63 27.29 22.02
CA SER A 896 -15.47 26.75 22.73
C SER A 896 -14.24 26.52 21.85
N ALA A 897 -14.41 26.45 20.52
CA ALA A 897 -13.36 26.21 19.54
C ALA A 897 -13.03 27.45 18.68
N ALA A 898 -13.60 28.62 18.99
CA ALA A 898 -13.42 29.83 18.19
C ALA A 898 -11.99 30.38 18.22
N ASP A 899 -11.26 30.15 19.31
CA ASP A 899 -9.87 30.55 19.47
C ASP A 899 -8.92 29.81 18.51
N LEU A 900 -9.23 28.56 18.15
CA LEU A 900 -8.46 27.79 17.16
C LEU A 900 -8.37 28.49 15.80
N LEU A 901 -9.42 29.24 15.41
CA LEU A 901 -9.44 29.97 14.14
C LEU A 901 -8.45 31.16 14.13
N ALA A 902 -8.06 31.65 15.30
CA ALA A 902 -7.11 32.76 15.45
C ALA A 902 -5.65 32.29 15.61
N GLN A 903 -5.41 30.98 15.74
CA GLN A 903 -4.07 30.42 15.91
C GLN A 903 -3.42 30.15 14.55
N GLU A 904 -2.12 30.43 14.42
CA GLU A 904 -1.35 30.01 13.25
C GLU A 904 -1.10 28.48 13.30
N PRO A 905 -1.15 27.77 12.16
CA PRO A 905 -1.28 28.27 10.79
C PRO A 905 -2.72 28.38 10.25
N VAL A 906 -3.75 28.17 11.07
CA VAL A 906 -5.17 28.20 10.63
C VAL A 906 -5.60 29.61 10.27
N ALA A 907 -5.22 30.60 11.08
CA ALA A 907 -5.60 32.01 10.89
C ALA A 907 -5.18 32.56 9.51
N SER A 908 -3.92 32.35 9.12
CA SER A 908 -3.43 32.76 7.80
C SER A 908 -4.17 32.09 6.66
N LEU A 909 -4.46 30.77 6.77
CA LEU A 909 -5.23 30.04 5.77
C LEU A 909 -6.66 30.57 5.62
N LEU A 910 -7.35 30.89 6.71
CA LEU A 910 -8.69 31.47 6.68
C LEU A 910 -8.69 32.89 6.11
N ALA A 911 -7.70 33.71 6.47
CA ALA A 911 -7.53 35.06 5.91
C ALA A 911 -7.24 35.03 4.39
N GLU A 912 -6.59 33.97 3.90
CA GLU A 912 -6.45 33.72 2.47
C GLU A 912 -7.77 33.31 1.83
N ARG A 913 -8.56 32.45 2.48
CA ARG A 913 -9.84 31.95 1.95
C ARG A 913 -11.05 32.87 2.20
N SER A 914 -10.83 34.04 2.78
CA SER A 914 -11.88 35.03 3.02
C SER A 914 -12.51 35.55 1.71
N PRO A 915 -13.82 35.87 1.71
CA PRO A 915 -14.49 36.55 0.59
C PRO A 915 -13.85 37.89 0.17
N ALA A 916 -13.04 38.50 1.03
CA ALA A 916 -12.28 39.70 0.72
C ALA A 916 -11.18 39.47 -0.34
N ARG A 917 -10.74 38.23 -0.55
CA ARG A 917 -9.66 37.90 -1.49
C ARG A 917 -10.21 37.63 -2.89
N LEU A 918 -9.81 38.46 -3.86
CA LEU A 918 -10.26 38.39 -5.25
C LEU A 918 -10.05 36.99 -5.88
N LYS A 919 -8.89 36.35 -5.63
CA LYS A 919 -8.55 35.03 -6.17
C LYS A 919 -9.56 33.95 -5.76
N HIS A 920 -10.05 33.96 -4.51
CA HIS A 920 -11.01 32.98 -3.98
C HIS A 920 -12.45 33.28 -4.35
N ARG A 921 -12.80 34.56 -4.47
CA ARG A 921 -14.13 34.98 -4.94
C ARG A 921 -14.37 34.59 -6.40
N ILE A 922 -13.37 34.75 -7.26
CA ILE A 922 -13.47 34.36 -8.68
C ILE A 922 -13.52 32.83 -8.82
N SER A 923 -12.76 32.09 -8.03
CA SER A 923 -12.80 30.63 -8.05
C SER A 923 -14.05 30.03 -7.41
N GLY A 924 -14.70 30.75 -6.51
CA GLY A 924 -15.84 30.26 -5.74
C GLY A 924 -15.43 29.38 -4.54
N THR A 925 -14.21 29.53 -4.04
CA THR A 925 -13.65 28.72 -2.93
C THR A 925 -13.60 29.48 -1.59
N ALA A 926 -14.24 30.64 -1.54
CA ALA A 926 -14.30 31.49 -0.35
C ALA A 926 -15.44 31.08 0.58
N PHE A 927 -15.20 31.10 1.89
CA PHE A 927 -16.19 30.79 2.92
C PHE A 927 -15.92 31.60 4.20
N GLU A 928 -16.88 31.63 5.12
CA GLU A 928 -16.73 32.22 6.45
C GLU A 928 -17.14 31.21 7.53
N PRO A 929 -16.37 31.12 8.65
CA PRO A 929 -16.74 30.27 9.78
C PRO A 929 -18.01 30.77 10.49
N LYS A 930 -18.84 29.84 10.96
CA LYS A 930 -20.08 30.12 11.69
C LYS A 930 -20.07 29.38 13.02
N THR A 931 -20.47 30.06 14.09
CA THR A 931 -20.67 29.44 15.40
C THR A 931 -22.08 28.88 15.49
N LEU A 932 -22.22 27.65 16.02
CA LEU A 932 -23.52 27.00 16.21
C LEU A 932 -23.94 26.98 17.68
N VAL A 933 -25.25 27.06 17.90
CA VAL A 933 -25.92 26.84 19.18
C VAL A 933 -27.11 25.89 19.02
N ALA A 934 -27.62 25.38 20.13
CA ALA A 934 -28.80 24.50 20.16
C ALA A 934 -29.98 25.12 19.40
N GLY A 935 -30.55 24.36 18.47
CA GLY A 935 -31.65 24.78 17.60
C GLY A 935 -31.23 25.23 16.20
N ASP A 936 -29.93 25.49 15.97
CA ASP A 936 -29.43 25.81 14.64
C ASP A 936 -29.50 24.60 13.70
N VAL A 937 -29.84 24.86 12.44
CA VAL A 937 -29.88 23.86 11.38
C VAL A 937 -28.64 24.01 10.51
N LEU A 938 -27.81 22.97 10.50
CA LEU A 938 -26.56 22.93 9.72
C LEU A 938 -26.85 22.63 8.25
N TYR A 939 -27.74 21.67 8.01
CA TYR A 939 -28.11 21.24 6.68
C TYR A 939 -29.55 20.71 6.66
N ARG A 940 -30.27 21.01 5.58
CA ARG A 940 -31.63 20.52 5.34
C ARG A 940 -31.78 20.19 3.87
N SER A 941 -32.28 19.00 3.59
CA SER A 941 -32.74 18.61 2.26
C SER A 941 -33.99 17.74 2.36
N GLU A 942 -34.61 17.46 1.23
CA GLU A 942 -35.74 16.53 1.15
C GLU A 942 -35.52 15.64 -0.07
N TYR A 943 -35.70 14.33 0.11
CA TYR A 943 -35.56 13.38 -0.97
C TYR A 943 -36.76 12.44 -1.00
N ALA A 944 -37.45 12.38 -2.14
CA ALA A 944 -38.65 11.56 -2.34
C ALA A 944 -39.72 11.71 -1.23
N GLY A 945 -39.93 12.93 -0.72
CA GLY A 945 -40.91 13.22 0.35
C GLY A 945 -40.42 12.93 1.76
N LYS A 946 -39.19 12.44 1.94
CA LYS A 946 -38.57 12.20 3.25
C LYS A 946 -37.63 13.36 3.61
N PRO A 947 -37.81 13.99 4.78
CA PRO A 947 -36.93 15.07 5.21
C PRO A 947 -35.57 14.52 5.66
N PHE A 948 -34.50 15.22 5.29
CA PHE A 948 -33.16 15.04 5.83
C PHE A 948 -32.75 16.31 6.58
N LEU A 949 -32.26 16.15 7.80
CA LEU A 949 -31.91 17.26 8.69
C LEU A 949 -30.65 16.94 9.48
N VAL A 950 -29.73 17.91 9.53
CA VAL A 950 -28.61 17.93 10.46
C VAL A 950 -28.78 19.17 11.35
N GLU A 951 -28.98 18.97 12.64
CA GLU A 951 -29.26 20.03 13.61
C GLU A 951 -28.34 19.97 14.83
N ALA A 952 -28.06 21.14 15.42
CA ALA A 952 -27.34 21.27 16.67
C ALA A 952 -28.31 21.12 17.85
N LEU A 953 -27.99 20.21 18.79
CA LEU A 953 -28.75 20.03 20.03
C LEU A 953 -28.09 20.69 21.24
N GLY A 954 -26.79 20.98 21.15
CA GLY A 954 -25.99 21.68 22.14
C GLY A 954 -24.80 22.34 21.45
N PRO A 955 -24.13 23.34 22.05
CA PRO A 955 -24.37 23.87 23.39
C PRO A 955 -25.59 24.80 23.47
N ALA A 956 -26.16 24.98 24.66
CA ALA A 956 -27.22 25.96 24.88
C ALA A 956 -26.69 27.38 24.62
N ALA A 957 -27.58 28.31 24.20
CA ALA A 957 -27.17 29.70 23.99
C ALA A 957 -26.56 30.29 25.28
N GLY A 958 -25.29 30.72 25.20
CA GLY A 958 -24.54 31.26 26.34
C GLY A 958 -23.65 30.24 27.07
N ASP A 959 -23.77 28.94 26.81
CA ASP A 959 -22.83 27.92 27.30
C ASP A 959 -21.63 27.82 26.35
N ALA A 960 -20.66 28.70 26.56
CA ALA A 960 -19.47 28.77 25.70
C ALA A 960 -18.47 27.62 25.92
N ALA A 961 -18.67 26.77 26.94
CA ALA A 961 -17.72 25.72 27.33
C ALA A 961 -18.12 24.32 26.82
N ALA A 962 -19.41 24.07 26.59
CA ALA A 962 -19.86 22.76 26.11
C ALA A 962 -19.48 22.49 24.65
N PRO A 963 -19.14 21.22 24.30
CA PRO A 963 -18.96 20.81 22.91
C PRO A 963 -20.29 20.84 22.16
N LEU A 964 -20.20 20.81 20.83
CA LEU A 964 -21.33 20.76 19.91
C LEU A 964 -21.86 19.33 19.79
N SER A 965 -23.09 19.12 20.23
CA SER A 965 -23.81 17.86 20.05
C SER A 965 -24.73 17.96 18.84
N ILE A 966 -24.72 16.95 17.98
CA ILE A 966 -25.38 16.96 16.67
C ILE A 966 -26.39 15.83 16.57
N ARG A 967 -27.52 16.09 15.91
CA ARG A 967 -28.46 15.06 15.47
C ARG A 967 -28.55 15.04 13.95
N ILE A 968 -28.47 13.85 13.38
CA ILE A 968 -28.69 13.59 11.96
C ILE A 968 -29.99 12.79 11.85
N SER A 969 -30.95 13.22 11.04
CA SER A 969 -32.20 12.48 10.81
C SER A 969 -32.56 12.39 9.33
N TYR A 970 -33.05 11.23 8.89
CA TYR A 970 -33.55 10.97 7.54
C TYR A 970 -34.81 10.10 7.61
N GLY A 971 -35.98 10.66 7.31
CA GLY A 971 -37.25 9.94 7.47
C GLY A 971 -37.41 9.38 8.89
N ASP A 972 -37.46 8.05 9.02
CA ASP A 972 -37.62 7.34 10.30
C ASP A 972 -36.30 7.07 11.04
N PHE A 973 -35.16 7.31 10.38
CA PHE A 973 -33.82 7.11 10.94
C PHE A 973 -33.29 8.38 11.63
N ALA A 974 -32.64 8.21 12.77
CA ALA A 974 -31.90 9.25 13.47
C ALA A 974 -30.62 8.70 14.12
N MET A 975 -29.57 9.51 14.07
CA MET A 975 -28.29 9.29 14.73
C MET A 975 -27.96 10.47 15.64
N LEU A 976 -27.51 10.17 16.86
CA LEU A 976 -27.09 11.17 17.85
C LEU A 976 -25.58 11.14 18.05
N ILE A 977 -24.95 12.31 17.97
CA ILE A 977 -23.52 12.51 18.20
C ILE A 977 -23.37 13.49 19.37
N PRO A 978 -23.24 12.99 20.62
CA PRO A 978 -23.08 13.84 21.79
C PRO A 978 -21.76 14.61 21.83
N SER A 979 -20.71 14.12 21.14
CA SER A 979 -19.32 14.61 21.25
C SER A 979 -18.72 14.37 22.65
N ASP A 980 -17.80 15.22 23.11
CA ASP A 980 -16.99 15.08 24.33
C ASP A 980 -17.69 15.51 25.63
N LEU A 981 -19.02 15.38 25.70
CA LEU A 981 -19.75 15.78 26.91
C LEU A 981 -19.17 15.07 28.15
N THR A 982 -18.67 15.86 29.10
CA THR A 982 -18.29 15.40 30.44
C THR A 982 -19.50 14.82 31.18
N LEU A 983 -19.29 14.02 32.22
CA LEU A 983 -20.38 13.37 32.96
C LEU A 983 -21.44 14.38 33.47
N GLU A 984 -21.03 15.58 33.88
CA GLU A 984 -21.94 16.65 34.33
C GLU A 984 -22.65 17.36 33.17
N GLN A 985 -21.94 17.58 32.05
CA GLN A 985 -22.55 18.12 30.84
C GLN A 985 -23.57 17.14 30.24
N GLN A 986 -23.35 15.83 30.34
CA GLN A 986 -24.32 14.82 29.90
C GLN A 986 -25.63 14.91 30.69
N LYS A 987 -25.58 15.08 32.02
CA LYS A 987 -26.77 15.31 32.85
C LYS A 987 -27.51 16.58 32.44
N THR A 988 -26.76 17.66 32.20
CA THR A 988 -27.32 18.94 31.77
C THR A 988 -27.94 18.85 30.38
N PHE A 989 -27.28 18.14 29.45
CA PHE A 989 -27.78 17.86 28.11
C PHE A 989 -29.07 17.04 28.14
N LEU A 990 -29.11 15.98 28.96
CA LEU A 990 -30.31 15.16 29.17
C LEU A 990 -31.48 15.98 29.73
N ALA A 991 -31.21 16.97 30.59
CA ALA A 991 -32.24 17.83 31.18
C ALA A 991 -32.72 18.95 30.24
N SER A 992 -31.87 19.41 29.32
CA SER A 992 -32.14 20.58 28.46
C SER A 992 -32.68 20.21 27.09
N VAL A 993 -32.37 19.02 26.57
CA VAL A 993 -32.81 18.57 25.25
C VAL A 993 -34.18 17.87 25.39
N PRO A 994 -35.16 18.22 24.55
CA PRO A 994 -36.46 17.56 24.58
C PRO A 994 -36.36 16.04 24.34
N PRO A 995 -37.11 15.19 25.07
CA PRO A 995 -37.00 13.72 24.98
C PRO A 995 -37.17 13.18 23.56
N GLU A 996 -38.02 13.78 22.74
CA GLU A 996 -38.23 13.40 21.33
C GLU A 996 -37.01 13.65 20.45
N LYS A 997 -36.14 14.60 20.83
CA LYS A 997 -34.88 14.88 20.13
C LYS A 997 -33.74 13.96 20.53
N LEU A 998 -33.83 13.33 21.70
CA LEU A 998 -32.86 12.34 22.17
C LEU A 998 -33.04 10.97 21.51
N LYS A 999 -34.24 10.66 21.00
CA LYS A 999 -34.52 9.39 20.31
C LYS A 999 -33.70 9.26 19.02
N ALA A 1000 -32.92 8.18 18.94
CA ALA A 1000 -32.06 7.85 17.81
C ALA A 1000 -31.85 6.34 17.74
N GLN A 1001 -31.81 5.77 16.53
CA GLN A 1001 -31.49 4.36 16.32
C GLN A 1001 -30.01 4.09 16.60
N VAL A 1002 -29.13 5.08 16.37
CA VAL A 1002 -27.70 4.95 16.61
C VAL A 1002 -27.18 6.13 17.43
N VAL A 1003 -26.32 5.85 18.39
CA VAL A 1003 -25.65 6.86 19.20
C VAL A 1003 -24.14 6.63 19.23
N VAL A 1004 -23.37 7.71 19.09
CA VAL A 1004 -21.92 7.68 19.35
C VAL A 1004 -21.72 7.83 20.86
N ALA A 1005 -20.91 6.94 21.45
CA ALA A 1005 -20.62 6.98 22.87
C ALA A 1005 -19.96 8.33 23.24
N PRO A 1006 -20.48 9.07 24.24
CA PRO A 1006 -19.89 10.34 24.66
C PRO A 1006 -18.39 10.21 25.00
N HIS A 1007 -17.59 11.18 24.58
CA HIS A 1007 -16.17 11.28 24.91
C HIS A 1007 -15.39 10.00 24.56
N HIS A 1008 -15.69 9.39 23.40
CA HIS A 1008 -15.12 8.12 22.93
C HIS A 1008 -15.31 6.92 23.87
N GLY A 1009 -16.27 7.00 24.81
CA GLY A 1009 -16.45 6.05 25.89
C GLY A 1009 -15.47 6.23 27.05
N THR A 1010 -14.84 7.40 27.19
CA THR A 1010 -13.86 7.71 28.25
C THR A 1010 -14.24 8.89 29.14
N ALA A 1011 -15.52 9.25 29.16
CA ALA A 1011 -16.03 10.33 30.01
C ALA A 1011 -15.64 10.14 31.48
N GLY A 1012 -15.11 11.20 32.10
CA GLY A 1012 -14.59 11.20 33.47
C GLY A 1012 -13.05 11.17 33.54
N LEU A 1013 -12.36 10.81 32.45
CA LEU A 1013 -10.89 10.82 32.36
C LEU A 1013 -10.29 12.22 32.60
N GLU A 1014 -11.02 13.26 32.19
CA GLU A 1014 -10.65 14.67 32.34
C GLU A 1014 -10.52 15.10 33.80
N THR A 1015 -11.33 14.51 34.69
CA THR A 1015 -11.34 14.82 36.13
C THR A 1015 -10.32 14.04 36.94
N LEU A 1016 -9.66 13.06 36.32
CA LEU A 1016 -8.86 12.06 37.01
C LEU A 1016 -7.41 12.54 37.23
N THR A 1017 -7.04 12.75 38.50
CA THR A 1017 -5.68 13.15 38.91
C THR A 1017 -4.83 11.99 39.43
N ILE A 1018 -5.38 11.09 40.25
CA ILE A 1018 -4.68 9.90 40.77
C ILE A 1018 -5.68 8.73 40.92
N GLY A 1019 -5.46 7.64 40.18
CA GLY A 1019 -6.25 6.41 40.29
C GLY A 1019 -7.69 6.52 39.79
N ILE A 1020 -8.32 5.38 39.51
CA ILE A 1020 -9.74 5.33 39.13
C ILE A 1020 -10.58 5.35 40.40
N PRO A 1021 -11.57 6.26 40.55
CA PRO A 1021 -12.48 6.26 41.69
C PRO A 1021 -13.30 4.97 41.79
N ASP A 1022 -13.54 4.49 43.00
CA ASP A 1022 -14.34 3.28 43.23
C ASP A 1022 -15.81 3.45 42.80
N ASP A 1023 -16.31 4.69 42.73
CA ASP A 1023 -17.68 5.03 42.33
C ASP A 1023 -17.82 5.30 40.82
N LEU A 1024 -16.78 5.10 40.01
CA LEU A 1024 -16.80 5.41 38.58
C LEU A 1024 -17.90 4.65 37.83
N ASP A 1025 -18.05 3.35 38.06
CA ASP A 1025 -19.06 2.53 37.37
C ASP A 1025 -20.48 3.07 37.64
N GLN A 1026 -20.76 3.48 38.89
CA GLN A 1026 -22.03 4.10 39.26
C GLN A 1026 -22.21 5.46 38.58
N ARG A 1027 -21.17 6.30 38.57
CA ARG A 1027 -21.21 7.61 37.89
C ARG A 1027 -21.46 7.48 36.39
N LEU A 1028 -20.83 6.48 35.74
CA LEU A 1028 -21.04 6.16 34.33
C LEU A 1028 -22.47 5.67 34.08
N ALA A 1029 -23.03 4.82 34.95
CA ALA A 1029 -24.41 4.38 34.84
C ALA A 1029 -25.41 5.56 35.00
N ASP A 1030 -25.19 6.44 35.98
CA ASP A 1030 -26.07 7.57 36.30
C ASP A 1030 -26.03 8.70 35.26
N SER A 1031 -24.98 8.75 34.44
CA SER A 1031 -24.81 9.78 33.39
C SER A 1031 -24.83 9.17 31.99
N THR A 1032 -23.75 8.52 31.56
CA THR A 1032 -23.64 7.89 30.24
C THR A 1032 -24.73 6.85 30.02
N GLY A 1033 -24.94 5.93 30.97
CA GLY A 1033 -25.99 4.91 30.90
C GLY A 1033 -27.39 5.53 30.83
N ALA A 1034 -27.67 6.56 31.64
CA ALA A 1034 -28.94 7.28 31.61
C ALA A 1034 -29.19 8.00 30.27
N LEU A 1035 -28.16 8.64 29.70
CA LEU A 1035 -28.24 9.29 28.39
C LEU A 1035 -28.49 8.26 27.28
N LEU A 1036 -27.72 7.16 27.25
CA LEU A 1036 -27.88 6.08 26.27
C LEU A 1036 -29.29 5.47 26.38
N LYS A 1037 -29.78 5.20 27.59
CA LYS A 1037 -31.13 4.69 27.83
C LYS A 1037 -32.21 5.65 27.33
N ALA A 1038 -32.01 6.96 27.47
CA ALA A 1038 -32.95 7.96 26.95
C ALA A 1038 -33.07 7.91 25.43
N THR A 1039 -31.97 7.62 24.71
CA THR A 1039 -31.98 7.47 23.25
C THR A 1039 -32.81 6.29 22.77
N GLY A 1040 -32.79 5.18 23.49
CA GLY A 1040 -33.37 3.91 23.02
C GLY A 1040 -32.69 3.37 21.77
N ALA A 1041 -31.38 3.63 21.61
CA ALA A 1041 -30.62 3.22 20.44
C ALA A 1041 -30.52 1.69 20.32
N GLU A 1042 -30.53 1.23 19.07
CA GLU A 1042 -30.32 -0.16 18.67
C GLU A 1042 -28.84 -0.43 18.36
N ALA A 1043 -28.01 0.61 18.24
CA ALA A 1043 -26.55 0.49 18.17
C ALA A 1043 -25.82 1.64 18.89
N VAL A 1044 -24.72 1.30 19.57
CA VAL A 1044 -23.78 2.23 20.21
C VAL A 1044 -22.41 2.09 19.55
N VAL A 1045 -21.87 3.20 19.06
CA VAL A 1045 -20.58 3.22 18.37
C VAL A 1045 -19.52 3.92 19.23
N PHE A 1046 -18.39 3.24 19.46
CA PHE A 1046 -17.27 3.77 20.22
C PHE A 1046 -16.10 4.13 19.29
N GLU A 1047 -15.72 5.41 19.27
CA GLU A 1047 -14.58 5.95 18.52
C GLU A 1047 -13.27 5.77 19.30
N PHE A 1048 -12.94 4.53 19.65
CA PHE A 1048 -11.81 4.21 20.50
C PHE A 1048 -10.68 3.50 19.74
N GLY A 1049 -9.46 3.67 20.26
CA GLY A 1049 -8.24 3.06 19.74
C GLY A 1049 -7.08 3.27 20.68
N ASN A 1050 -5.84 3.33 20.19
CA ASN A 1050 -4.68 3.54 21.08
C ASN A 1050 -4.68 4.99 21.60
N PRO A 1051 -5.01 5.25 22.88
CA PRO A 1051 -5.19 6.61 23.39
C PRO A 1051 -3.87 7.24 23.82
N ARG A 1052 -2.79 6.44 23.92
CA ARG A 1052 -1.47 6.87 24.40
C ARG A 1052 -0.92 8.14 23.72
N PRO A 1053 -1.10 8.37 22.41
CA PRO A 1053 -0.63 9.60 21.77
C PRO A 1053 -1.34 10.88 22.25
N VAL A 1054 -2.56 10.75 22.77
CA VAL A 1054 -3.41 11.88 23.18
C VAL A 1054 -3.34 12.07 24.69
N VAL A 1055 -3.60 11.01 25.46
CA VAL A 1055 -3.73 11.09 26.93
C VAL A 1055 -2.44 10.73 27.68
N GLY A 1056 -1.36 10.44 26.94
CA GLY A 1056 -0.03 10.20 27.48
C GLY A 1056 0.03 9.06 28.50
N LEU A 1057 0.39 9.38 29.74
CA LEU A 1057 0.53 8.41 30.83
C LEU A 1057 -0.82 7.84 31.31
N LYS A 1058 -1.94 8.54 31.09
CA LYS A 1058 -3.29 8.11 31.51
C LYS A 1058 -3.90 7.02 30.61
N TYR A 1059 -3.13 6.47 29.67
CA TYR A 1059 -3.67 5.56 28.65
C TYR A 1059 -4.23 4.25 29.25
N LYS A 1060 -3.71 3.80 30.39
CA LYS A 1060 -4.22 2.59 31.07
C LYS A 1060 -5.58 2.86 31.69
N GLU A 1061 -5.74 4.03 32.30
CA GLU A 1061 -6.99 4.50 32.87
C GLU A 1061 -8.02 4.67 31.77
N ALA A 1062 -7.68 5.30 30.64
CA ALA A 1062 -8.55 5.44 29.48
C ALA A 1062 -9.08 4.07 28.98
N VAL A 1063 -8.22 3.05 28.83
CA VAL A 1063 -8.64 1.70 28.41
C VAL A 1063 -9.59 1.06 29.42
N LYS A 1064 -9.37 1.26 30.73
CA LYS A 1064 -10.26 0.74 31.78
C LYS A 1064 -11.61 1.45 31.81
N ILE A 1065 -11.62 2.78 31.68
CA ILE A 1065 -12.85 3.58 31.61
C ILE A 1065 -13.65 3.19 30.37
N HIS A 1066 -12.98 3.00 29.22
CA HIS A 1066 -13.62 2.51 28.00
C HIS A 1066 -14.32 1.16 28.20
N GLY A 1067 -13.63 0.18 28.80
CA GLY A 1067 -14.25 -1.11 29.12
C GLY A 1067 -15.43 -0.99 30.10
N SER A 1068 -15.36 -0.05 31.05
CA SER A 1068 -16.43 0.20 32.03
C SER A 1068 -17.63 0.88 31.40
N THR A 1069 -17.40 1.84 30.50
CA THR A 1069 -18.45 2.53 29.75
C THR A 1069 -19.15 1.59 28.78
N ARG A 1070 -18.42 0.65 28.17
CA ARG A 1070 -19.02 -0.40 27.34
C ARG A 1070 -19.99 -1.27 28.14
N ARG A 1071 -19.61 -1.68 29.36
CA ARG A 1071 -20.53 -2.40 30.26
C ARG A 1071 -21.76 -1.56 30.62
N ALA A 1072 -21.58 -0.28 30.94
CA ALA A 1072 -22.70 0.61 31.22
C ALA A 1072 -23.63 0.79 30.00
N ALA A 1073 -23.10 0.72 28.78
CA ALA A 1073 -23.90 0.73 27.55
C ALA A 1073 -24.68 -0.58 27.36
N GLU A 1074 -24.03 -1.73 27.58
CA GLU A 1074 -24.65 -3.06 27.56
C GLU A 1074 -25.77 -3.17 28.61
N ASP A 1075 -25.57 -2.63 29.82
CA ASP A 1075 -26.58 -2.60 30.88
C ASP A 1075 -27.75 -1.66 30.57
N ALA A 1076 -27.47 -0.51 29.94
CA ALA A 1076 -28.49 0.48 29.58
C ALA A 1076 -29.32 0.03 28.36
N LEU A 1077 -28.71 -0.69 27.43
CA LEU A 1077 -29.28 -1.13 26.15
C LEU A 1077 -28.85 -2.59 25.84
N PRO A 1078 -29.48 -3.61 26.45
CA PRO A 1078 -29.04 -5.01 26.37
C PRO A 1078 -29.09 -5.62 24.97
N ASP A 1079 -30.02 -5.15 24.14
CA ASP A 1079 -30.23 -5.66 22.78
C ASP A 1079 -29.49 -4.83 21.71
N ALA A 1080 -28.75 -3.80 22.12
CA ALA A 1080 -28.07 -2.92 21.18
C ALA A 1080 -26.73 -3.50 20.69
N LEU A 1081 -26.43 -3.28 19.41
CA LEU A 1081 -25.12 -3.56 18.83
C LEU A 1081 -24.08 -2.61 19.41
N ASN A 1082 -23.07 -3.14 20.10
CA ASN A 1082 -21.92 -2.36 20.58
C ASN A 1082 -20.72 -2.57 19.64
N ALA A 1083 -20.38 -1.56 18.84
CA ALA A 1083 -19.26 -1.60 17.89
C ALA A 1083 -18.16 -0.59 18.28
N ALA A 1084 -16.89 -0.95 18.13
CA ALA A 1084 -15.77 -0.06 18.42
C ALA A 1084 -14.75 -0.01 17.28
N THR A 1085 -14.21 1.18 17.00
CA THR A 1085 -13.36 1.37 15.82
C THR A 1085 -12.01 0.64 15.87
N ASP A 1086 -11.54 0.22 17.05
CA ASP A 1086 -10.30 -0.53 17.19
C ASP A 1086 -10.45 -2.04 17.09
N THR A 1087 -11.63 -2.57 17.40
CA THR A 1087 -11.95 -4.00 17.27
C THR A 1087 -12.60 -4.33 15.93
N ASP A 1088 -13.51 -3.47 15.47
CA ASP A 1088 -14.41 -3.75 14.35
C ASP A 1088 -14.04 -2.95 13.08
N GLY A 1089 -13.05 -2.05 13.19
CA GLY A 1089 -12.64 -1.13 12.13
C GLY A 1089 -13.66 -0.01 11.92
N ALA A 1090 -13.70 0.57 10.71
CA ALA A 1090 -14.69 1.60 10.39
C ALA A 1090 -16.12 1.05 10.57
N VAL A 1091 -17.00 1.86 11.15
CA VAL A 1091 -18.43 1.55 11.27
C VAL A 1091 -19.17 2.37 10.23
N VAL A 1092 -19.89 1.68 9.34
CA VAL A 1092 -20.63 2.28 8.22
C VAL A 1092 -22.11 2.05 8.43
N LEU A 1093 -22.87 3.13 8.39
CA LEU A 1093 -24.31 3.12 8.53
C LEU A 1093 -24.94 3.50 7.20
N THR A 1094 -25.94 2.74 6.77
CA THR A 1094 -26.70 3.08 5.56
C THR A 1094 -28.19 3.13 5.86
N SER A 1095 -28.91 4.08 5.27
CA SER A 1095 -30.36 4.18 5.41
C SER A 1095 -31.02 4.75 4.16
N ASP A 1096 -32.18 4.21 3.78
CA ASP A 1096 -33.06 4.77 2.74
C ASP A 1096 -34.15 5.69 3.32
N GLY A 1097 -34.06 6.01 4.61
CA GLY A 1097 -34.98 6.83 5.38
C GLY A 1097 -36.19 6.08 5.93
N SER A 1098 -36.29 4.76 5.73
CA SER A 1098 -37.30 3.90 6.38
C SER A 1098 -36.67 2.64 6.97
N THR A 1099 -35.66 2.11 6.31
CA THR A 1099 -34.82 1.02 6.79
C THR A 1099 -33.39 1.50 6.98
N TYR A 1100 -32.65 0.82 7.84
CA TYR A 1100 -31.25 1.13 8.05
C TYR A 1100 -30.44 -0.13 8.38
N GLN A 1101 -29.13 -0.05 8.17
CA GLN A 1101 -28.18 -1.12 8.48
C GLN A 1101 -26.91 -0.52 9.08
N VAL A 1102 -26.33 -1.21 10.07
CA VAL A 1102 -25.04 -0.89 10.66
C VAL A 1102 -24.08 -2.01 10.29
N LEU A 1103 -22.98 -1.65 9.62
CA LEU A 1103 -21.96 -2.57 9.14
C LEU A 1103 -20.62 -2.20 9.79
N THR A 1104 -19.79 -3.19 10.11
CA THR A 1104 -18.41 -2.95 10.52
C THR A 1104 -17.45 -3.51 9.48
N GLN A 1105 -16.27 -2.90 9.37
CA GLN A 1105 -15.29 -3.24 8.35
C GLN A 1105 -14.74 -4.68 8.48
N LEU A 1106 -14.77 -5.25 9.69
CA LEU A 1106 -14.24 -6.58 10.00
C LEU A 1106 -15.32 -7.65 10.26
N GLY A 1107 -16.61 -7.34 10.10
CA GLY A 1107 -17.71 -8.32 10.18
C GLY A 1107 -19.09 -7.70 10.37
N SER A 1108 -20.16 -8.36 9.91
CA SER A 1108 -21.53 -7.80 9.90
C SER A 1108 -22.38 -8.09 11.15
N THR A 1109 -21.94 -8.92 12.09
CA THR A 1109 -22.72 -9.27 13.28
C THR A 1109 -21.78 -9.82 14.35
N GLY A 1110 -21.79 -9.22 15.55
CA GLY A 1110 -21.00 -9.69 16.67
C GLY A 1110 -21.30 -11.16 17.01
N SER A 1111 -20.35 -12.04 16.73
CA SER A 1111 -20.17 -13.35 17.37
C SER A 1111 -18.87 -14.07 16.94
N ASN A 1112 -18.20 -13.64 15.87
CA ASN A 1112 -17.02 -14.35 15.37
C ASN A 1112 -15.72 -13.58 15.67
N VAL A 1113 -15.33 -13.57 16.95
CA VAL A 1113 -13.98 -13.14 17.37
C VAL A 1113 -12.92 -14.21 17.04
N ASP A 1114 -13.35 -15.43 16.67
CA ASP A 1114 -12.49 -16.57 16.32
C ASP A 1114 -12.74 -17.14 14.91
N GLU A 1115 -13.28 -16.35 13.97
CA GLU A 1115 -13.25 -16.79 12.57
C GLU A 1115 -11.78 -16.87 12.13
N PRO A 1116 -11.26 -18.05 11.73
CA PRO A 1116 -9.89 -18.21 11.31
C PRO A 1116 -9.72 -17.50 9.97
N SER A 1117 -9.54 -16.17 10.01
CA SER A 1117 -9.06 -15.30 8.95
C SER A 1117 -9.79 -15.39 7.60
N LEU A 1118 -9.94 -14.23 6.97
CA LEU A 1118 -9.98 -14.10 5.52
C LEU A 1118 -8.64 -14.55 4.85
N LEU A 1119 -8.02 -15.66 5.32
CA LEU A 1119 -6.89 -16.32 4.66
C LEU A 1119 -7.33 -17.12 3.42
N GLU A 1120 -8.62 -17.35 3.16
CA GLU A 1120 -9.06 -18.14 2.00
C GLU A 1120 -9.78 -17.41 0.86
N ILE A 1121 -9.98 -16.08 0.91
CA ILE A 1121 -10.52 -15.36 -0.25
C ILE A 1121 -9.55 -14.23 -0.62
N GLY A 1122 -8.68 -14.52 -1.58
CA GLY A 1122 -7.81 -13.52 -2.17
C GLY A 1122 -8.65 -12.59 -3.04
N TRP A 1123 -8.89 -11.38 -2.56
CA TRP A 1123 -9.26 -10.19 -3.33
C TRP A 1123 -8.81 -8.92 -2.60
#